data_AF-A0A6N7PGT0-F1
#
_entry.id   AF-A0A6N7PGT0-F1
#
_cell.length_a   1.000
_cell.length_b   1.000
_cell.length_c   1.000
_cell.angle_alpha   90.00
_cell.angle_beta   90.00
_cell.angle_gamma   90.00
#
_symmetry.space_group_name_H-M   'P 1'
#
loop_
_entity.id
_entity.type
_entity.pdbx_description
1 polymer ?
#
loop_
_entity_poly.entity_id
_entity_poly.type
_entity_poly.pdbx_seq_one_letter_code
_entity_poly.pdbx_strand_id
1 'polypeptide(L)'
;MNYELLRTQGLQYIEKVASQLWTDYNVHDPGITLLELLCYAITDLGYRTAMPVKDLLATKTDNKLTFQQQFYSAAQILPNRPVTVNDYRKLFIDIPGIKNAWIRKAVYTLYYDAKTTTLVATPPLANSFTPLALNGIYDVLLELDALTPEEEDTLTPGQINDRKDALILLAREAYHGNRNLCEDLGSITLIPEQRIQICADIEIKAEANPEEVMAEVLFGIQQYLSPLIRQYTLAEMLEMKYPMDEIFEGPYLTNGFLPDKALAESVLRTHIYSSDIIGIVMDIAGVVSVKEILLNYCDMPNGRHEWCLPVAAWHKPTLCLDKAAIHFFKDVIPVTVKKDVALDLLNEKINVVNKLVKSSDYDYGLGRYMDVADYTPLLHQLPITYGVGPFGLPAQATEERRAIAKQLKGYLLFFDQMLANYLAQLSNVRSLFRVQFSEAELTEDPHTYFFQKIKAAGFPGIEELLKDYATFEQPGVNHLPELINSYDKPVERSNRFLDHLLSRFAERFSDYVMQLYSLYGQKAAEDVLVDKKVFLNEYPAISRDRSAGFDYFNNDVEVWDTDNVSGMEHRIARLIGIPNYNRRVISVIKYEIYQELDADGKDEFRFRLIDPVTNKILLSSSHKYSVRADCEVAFKTAMRLCADGSNYSAKLTSDGKHYFNVTENGNVIARRIEYFETAEQMDDAIDFLMAFVRKNYSDEGFFVVEHILLRPDIAYLKTVPGEAVNPDNFLPVCADKDCDDGCAMDPYSFRITVIMPANTARFRETGFREYIEKLIRMETPAHVQPKICWLNDTELGLFESAFRTWLELKQQEEMNTPEGLAALQELIKILYQVKSIYPVGELSDCASPSQTPILLGRTNLGNQNA
;
A
#
# COMPACT_ATOMS: atom_id res chain seq x y z
N MET A 1 12.73 3.17 -40.29
CA MET A 1 13.95 3.74 -40.93
C MET A 1 13.96 3.38 -42.41
N ASN A 2 14.59 4.18 -43.27
CA ASN A 2 14.60 3.99 -44.74
C ASN A 2 16.02 3.59 -45.21
N TYR A 3 16.11 2.51 -45.98
CA TYR A 3 17.38 1.97 -46.51
C TYR A 3 18.15 2.99 -47.36
N GLU A 4 17.49 3.63 -48.34
CA GLU A 4 18.12 4.56 -49.26
C GLU A 4 18.70 5.78 -48.54
N LEU A 5 18.00 6.24 -47.50
CA LEU A 5 18.48 7.32 -46.65
C LEU A 5 19.76 6.90 -45.91
N LEU A 6 19.77 5.72 -45.28
CA LEU A 6 20.93 5.20 -44.56
C LEU A 6 22.13 5.02 -45.50
N ARG A 7 21.90 4.48 -46.70
CA ARG A 7 22.93 4.29 -47.72
C ARG A 7 23.51 5.63 -48.17
N THR A 8 22.65 6.60 -48.48
CA THR A 8 23.06 7.95 -48.89
C THR A 8 23.90 8.62 -47.80
N GLN A 9 23.46 8.57 -46.54
CA GLN A 9 24.21 9.12 -45.42
C GLN A 9 25.54 8.40 -45.18
N GLY A 10 25.56 7.07 -45.31
CA GLY A 10 26.77 6.27 -45.20
C GLY A 10 27.82 6.66 -46.25
N LEU A 11 27.41 6.81 -47.51
CA LEU A 11 28.28 7.28 -48.59
C LEU A 11 28.82 8.68 -48.34
N GLN A 12 27.96 9.62 -47.94
CA GLN A 12 28.38 10.98 -47.57
C GLN A 12 29.40 10.99 -46.43
N TYR A 13 29.25 10.08 -45.46
CA TYR A 13 30.20 9.95 -44.36
C TYR A 13 31.55 9.42 -44.83
N ILE A 14 31.56 8.41 -45.71
CA ILE A 14 32.79 7.88 -46.33
C ILE A 14 33.49 8.97 -47.15
N GLU A 15 32.77 9.68 -48.01
CA GLU A 15 33.31 10.79 -48.81
C GLU A 15 33.96 11.86 -47.91
N LYS A 16 33.30 12.21 -46.81
CA LYS A 16 33.80 13.23 -45.89
C LYS A 16 35.08 12.81 -45.17
N VAL A 17 35.17 11.55 -44.73
CA VAL A 17 36.24 11.08 -43.83
C VAL A 17 37.39 10.41 -44.59
N ALA A 18 37.13 9.83 -45.76
CA ALA A 18 38.05 8.94 -46.45
C ALA A 18 38.27 9.26 -47.95
N SER A 19 37.73 10.36 -48.50
CA SER A 19 37.86 10.68 -49.94
C SER A 19 39.28 10.77 -50.48
N GLN A 20 40.29 10.97 -49.63
CA GLN A 20 41.70 10.96 -50.04
C GLN A 20 42.28 9.55 -50.23
N LEU A 21 41.69 8.53 -49.56
CA LEU A 21 42.18 7.15 -49.55
C LEU A 21 41.26 6.19 -50.30
N TRP A 22 39.94 6.38 -50.17
CA TRP A 22 38.91 5.56 -50.80
C TRP A 22 38.09 6.43 -51.75
N THR A 23 38.29 6.22 -53.05
CA THR A 23 37.74 7.07 -54.13
C THR A 23 36.72 6.35 -55.01
N ASP A 24 36.58 5.04 -54.87
CA ASP A 24 35.62 4.22 -55.61
C ASP A 24 34.40 3.90 -54.75
N TYR A 25 33.26 4.48 -55.09
CA TYR A 25 31.99 4.31 -54.36
C TYR A 25 30.97 3.45 -55.12
N ASN A 26 31.44 2.69 -56.11
CA ASN A 26 30.57 1.85 -56.93
C ASN A 26 30.22 0.53 -56.23
N VAL A 27 29.11 -0.09 -56.65
CA VAL A 27 28.56 -1.34 -56.09
C VAL A 27 29.47 -2.57 -56.23
N HIS A 28 30.52 -2.50 -57.03
CA HIS A 28 31.48 -3.59 -57.17
C HIS A 28 32.58 -3.56 -56.10
N ASP A 29 32.73 -2.43 -55.39
CA ASP A 29 33.66 -2.29 -54.28
C ASP A 29 33.14 -3.07 -53.04
N PRO A 30 33.93 -4.00 -52.47
CA PRO A 30 33.51 -4.78 -51.31
C PRO A 30 33.15 -3.94 -50.08
N GLY A 31 33.80 -2.80 -49.86
CA GLY A 31 33.45 -1.89 -48.78
C GLY A 31 32.07 -1.27 -48.96
N ILE A 32 31.67 -0.96 -50.20
CA ILE A 32 30.31 -0.47 -50.50
C ILE A 32 29.28 -1.58 -50.30
N THR A 33 29.58 -2.82 -50.69
CA THR A 33 28.68 -3.96 -50.40
C THR A 33 28.47 -4.18 -48.90
N LEU A 34 29.53 -3.99 -48.09
CA LEU A 34 29.45 -4.09 -46.63
C LEU A 34 28.65 -2.94 -46.02
N LEU A 35 28.81 -1.72 -46.54
CA LEU A 35 27.98 -0.58 -46.14
C LEU A 35 26.50 -0.87 -46.41
N GLU A 36 26.17 -1.32 -47.62
CA GLU A 36 24.80 -1.64 -48.02
C GLU A 36 24.19 -2.72 -47.12
N LEU A 37 24.96 -3.76 -46.79
CA LEU A 37 24.55 -4.80 -45.84
C LEU A 37 24.26 -4.23 -44.44
N LEU A 38 25.14 -3.36 -43.93
CA LEU A 38 24.93 -2.70 -42.64
C LEU A 38 23.69 -1.78 -42.67
N CYS A 39 23.47 -1.06 -43.76
CA CYS A 39 22.25 -0.26 -43.95
C CYS A 39 21.00 -1.14 -43.88
N TYR A 40 21.00 -2.30 -44.52
CA TYR A 40 19.89 -3.25 -44.45
C TYR A 40 19.68 -3.78 -43.02
N ALA A 41 20.74 -4.17 -42.31
CA ALA A 41 20.64 -4.64 -40.93
C ALA A 41 20.08 -3.56 -39.98
N ILE A 42 20.47 -2.30 -40.17
CA ILE A 42 19.92 -1.16 -39.42
C ILE A 42 18.43 -0.95 -39.76
N THR A 43 17.98 -1.23 -41.00
CA THR A 43 16.55 -1.16 -41.31
C THR A 43 15.71 -2.19 -40.57
N ASP A 44 16.21 -3.42 -40.35
CA ASP A 44 15.53 -4.43 -39.52
C ASP A 44 15.43 -3.96 -38.06
N LEU A 45 16.52 -3.45 -37.49
CA LEU A 45 16.50 -2.84 -36.16
C LEU A 45 15.46 -1.69 -36.07
N GLY A 46 15.44 -0.83 -37.08
CA GLY A 46 14.47 0.26 -37.21
C GLY A 46 13.03 -0.20 -37.40
N TYR A 47 12.79 -1.38 -37.95
CA TYR A 47 11.47 -1.99 -38.09
C TYR A 47 10.99 -2.55 -36.75
N ARG A 48 11.85 -3.30 -36.03
CA ARG A 48 11.51 -3.89 -34.73
C ARG A 48 11.29 -2.84 -33.64
N THR A 49 12.10 -1.79 -33.62
CA THR A 49 11.93 -0.67 -32.67
C THR A 49 10.64 0.14 -32.90
N ALA A 50 10.05 0.06 -34.11
CA ALA A 50 8.80 0.73 -34.45
C ALA A 50 7.54 -0.12 -34.19
N MET A 51 7.69 -1.35 -33.66
CA MET A 51 6.54 -2.19 -33.30
C MET A 51 5.69 -1.53 -32.21
N PRO A 52 4.37 -1.84 -32.14
CA PRO A 52 3.51 -1.35 -31.07
C PRO A 52 4.09 -1.68 -29.69
N VAL A 53 4.08 -0.70 -28.77
CA VAL A 53 4.67 -0.87 -27.42
C VAL A 53 4.10 -2.09 -26.70
N LYS A 54 2.79 -2.33 -26.80
CA LYS A 54 2.15 -3.52 -26.20
C LYS A 54 2.76 -4.84 -26.69
N ASP A 55 3.21 -4.91 -27.94
CA ASP A 55 3.81 -6.10 -28.54
C ASP A 55 5.28 -6.26 -28.10
N LEU A 56 6.01 -5.14 -27.94
CA LEU A 56 7.37 -5.12 -27.38
C LEU A 56 7.41 -5.56 -25.91
N LEU A 57 6.36 -5.25 -25.16
CA LEU A 57 6.22 -5.60 -23.75
C LEU A 57 5.65 -7.00 -23.53
N ALA A 58 5.12 -7.63 -24.58
CA ALA A 58 4.49 -8.94 -24.50
C ALA A 58 5.51 -10.06 -24.26
N THR A 59 5.06 -11.13 -23.62
CA THR A 59 5.87 -12.33 -23.37
C THR A 59 5.26 -13.58 -24.00
N LYS A 60 6.12 -14.56 -24.29
CA LYS A 60 5.70 -15.85 -24.85
C LYS A 60 4.83 -16.66 -23.88
N THR A 61 5.16 -16.57 -22.59
CA THR A 61 4.51 -17.29 -21.48
C THR A 61 4.01 -16.29 -20.46
N ASP A 62 2.80 -16.50 -19.95
CA ASP A 62 2.21 -15.70 -18.87
C ASP A 62 2.12 -14.19 -19.15
N ASN A 63 1.84 -13.84 -20.41
CA ASN A 63 1.77 -12.45 -20.91
C ASN A 63 0.91 -11.53 -20.03
N LYS A 64 -0.20 -12.05 -19.49
CA LYS A 64 -1.06 -11.30 -18.56
C LYS A 64 -0.34 -10.94 -17.26
N LEU A 65 0.32 -11.91 -16.65
CA LEU A 65 1.03 -11.73 -15.37
C LEU A 65 2.20 -10.76 -15.55
N THR A 66 3.01 -10.92 -16.60
CA THR A 66 4.14 -10.03 -16.86
C THR A 66 3.70 -8.61 -17.20
N PHE A 67 2.54 -8.43 -17.85
CA PHE A 67 1.97 -7.10 -18.05
C PHE A 67 1.56 -6.45 -16.72
N GLN A 68 0.94 -7.21 -15.81
CA GLN A 68 0.57 -6.73 -14.47
C GLN A 68 1.78 -6.38 -13.60
N GLN A 69 2.94 -6.99 -13.83
CA GLN A 69 4.19 -6.61 -13.16
C GLN A 69 4.75 -5.27 -13.66
N GLN A 70 4.39 -4.85 -14.88
CA GLN A 70 4.90 -3.62 -15.48
C GLN A 70 4.07 -2.40 -15.10
N PHE A 71 2.76 -2.56 -14.97
CA PHE A 71 1.84 -1.48 -14.65
C PHE A 71 0.78 -1.94 -13.67
N TYR A 72 0.47 -1.09 -12.69
CA TYR A 72 -0.74 -1.26 -11.89
C TYR A 72 -1.98 -1.01 -12.75
N SER A 73 -3.00 -1.82 -12.55
CA SER A 73 -4.33 -1.60 -13.10
C SER A 73 -5.06 -0.44 -12.42
N ALA A 74 -6.14 0.05 -13.05
CA ALA A 74 -7.04 1.02 -12.45
C ALA A 74 -7.58 0.55 -11.09
N ALA A 75 -8.05 -0.70 -11.01
CA ALA A 75 -8.54 -1.30 -9.77
C ALA A 75 -7.49 -1.39 -8.64
N GLN A 76 -6.20 -1.41 -8.97
CA GLN A 76 -5.13 -1.46 -7.98
C GLN A 76 -4.71 -0.08 -7.47
N ILE A 77 -4.78 0.95 -8.31
CA ILE A 77 -4.10 2.24 -8.03
C ILE A 77 -5.04 3.43 -7.82
N LEU A 78 -6.28 3.37 -8.33
CA LEU A 78 -7.23 4.47 -8.21
C LEU A 78 -8.06 4.42 -6.91
N PRO A 79 -8.53 3.24 -6.43
CA PRO A 79 -9.28 3.18 -5.19
C PRO A 79 -8.49 3.69 -3.99
N ASN A 80 -9.19 4.37 -3.09
CA ASN A 80 -8.69 4.87 -1.81
C ASN A 80 -9.44 4.21 -0.66
N ARG A 81 -8.92 4.27 0.56
CA ARG A 81 -9.72 3.92 1.74
C ARG A 81 -10.88 4.91 1.95
N PRO A 82 -11.96 4.48 2.63
CA PRO A 82 -13.07 5.37 2.89
C PRO A 82 -12.69 6.48 3.87
N VAL A 83 -12.80 7.73 3.41
CA VAL A 83 -12.49 8.92 4.22
C VAL A 83 -13.70 9.83 4.41
N THR A 84 -14.68 9.74 3.51
CA THR A 84 -15.92 10.52 3.61
C THR A 84 -17.07 9.67 4.15
N VAL A 85 -18.13 10.36 4.60
CA VAL A 85 -19.42 9.71 4.95
C VAL A 85 -19.96 8.90 3.78
N ASN A 86 -19.83 9.40 2.55
CA ASN A 86 -20.30 8.68 1.36
C ASN A 86 -19.46 7.44 1.08
N ASP A 87 -18.15 7.46 1.34
CA ASP A 87 -17.29 6.30 1.11
C ASP A 87 -17.63 5.16 2.07
N TYR A 88 -17.75 5.44 3.36
CA TYR A 88 -18.20 4.43 4.31
C TYR A 88 -19.62 3.97 4.01
N ARG A 89 -20.49 4.86 3.52
CA ARG A 89 -21.82 4.47 3.06
C ARG A 89 -21.75 3.51 1.87
N LYS A 90 -20.89 3.75 0.88
CA LYS A 90 -20.62 2.81 -0.23
C LYS A 90 -20.13 1.46 0.31
N LEU A 91 -19.17 1.49 1.25
CA LEU A 91 -18.62 0.30 1.88
C LEU A 91 -19.71 -0.56 2.54
N PHE A 92 -20.64 0.06 3.28
CA PHE A 92 -21.74 -0.68 3.92
C PHE A 92 -22.76 -1.20 2.92
N ILE A 93 -23.12 -0.43 1.88
CA ILE A 93 -24.04 -0.87 0.81
C ILE A 93 -23.45 -2.04 0.01
N ASP A 94 -22.12 -2.14 -0.08
CA ASP A 94 -21.46 -3.27 -0.74
C ASP A 94 -21.66 -4.60 0.01
N ILE A 95 -22.10 -4.58 1.27
CA ILE A 95 -22.40 -5.79 2.05
C ILE A 95 -23.80 -6.30 1.66
N PRO A 96 -23.92 -7.52 1.08
CA PRO A 96 -25.21 -8.08 0.71
C PRO A 96 -26.18 -8.12 1.89
N GLY A 97 -27.39 -7.56 1.72
CA GLY A 97 -28.39 -7.44 2.77
C GLY A 97 -28.47 -6.06 3.44
N ILE A 98 -27.52 -5.17 3.18
CA ILE A 98 -27.57 -3.76 3.59
C ILE A 98 -28.00 -2.91 2.39
N LYS A 99 -29.20 -2.33 2.48
CA LYS A 99 -29.76 -1.48 1.44
C LYS A 99 -29.14 -0.08 1.46
N ASN A 100 -28.91 0.48 2.64
CA ASN A 100 -28.41 1.84 2.82
C ASN A 100 -27.75 2.02 4.20
N ALA A 101 -26.95 3.07 4.35
CA ALA A 101 -26.34 3.43 5.61
C ALA A 101 -26.21 4.95 5.76
N TRP A 102 -26.24 5.43 7.01
CA TRP A 102 -25.95 6.81 7.35
C TRP A 102 -25.00 6.87 8.53
N ILE A 103 -24.15 7.89 8.53
CA ILE A 103 -23.11 8.07 9.54
C ILE A 103 -23.27 9.44 10.14
N ARG A 104 -23.14 9.52 11.45
CA ARG A 104 -23.21 10.78 12.18
C ARG A 104 -22.20 10.80 13.30
N LYS A 105 -21.80 12.01 13.70
CA LYS A 105 -20.95 12.17 14.88
C LYS A 105 -21.67 11.65 16.13
N ALA A 106 -21.02 10.76 16.87
CA ALA A 106 -21.49 10.27 18.15
C ALA A 106 -21.32 11.35 19.24
N VAL A 107 -22.20 11.34 20.24
CA VAL A 107 -22.10 12.25 21.39
C VAL A 107 -21.38 11.52 22.51
N TYR A 108 -20.10 11.86 22.69
CA TYR A 108 -19.27 11.34 23.76
C TYR A 108 -18.73 12.49 24.60
N THR A 109 -19.18 12.62 25.86
CA THR A 109 -18.89 13.78 26.70
C THR A 109 -18.14 13.39 27.97
N LEU A 110 -16.97 13.98 28.13
CA LEU A 110 -16.19 14.00 29.37
C LEU A 110 -16.37 15.35 30.08
N TYR A 111 -15.93 15.44 31.32
CA TYR A 111 -16.01 16.68 32.10
C TYR A 111 -14.63 17.05 32.64
N TYR A 112 -14.18 18.26 32.33
CA TYR A 112 -12.96 18.82 32.90
C TYR A 112 -13.27 19.49 34.24
N ASP A 113 -12.64 19.03 35.32
CA ASP A 113 -12.71 19.67 36.64
C ASP A 113 -11.59 20.71 36.77
N ALA A 114 -11.98 21.98 36.80
CA ALA A 114 -11.03 23.10 36.88
C ALA A 114 -10.28 23.18 38.22
N LYS A 115 -10.77 22.52 39.28
CA LYS A 115 -10.10 22.54 40.60
C LYS A 115 -8.95 21.56 40.65
N THR A 116 -9.17 20.35 40.15
CA THR A 116 -8.17 19.27 40.14
C THR A 116 -7.35 19.27 38.86
N THR A 117 -7.77 20.01 37.83
CA THR A 117 -7.19 20.06 36.49
C THR A 117 -7.19 18.69 35.78
N THR A 118 -8.21 17.88 36.04
CA THR A 118 -8.34 16.50 35.53
C THR A 118 -9.65 16.26 34.78
N LEU A 119 -9.72 15.17 34.01
CA LEU A 119 -10.94 14.70 33.36
C LEU A 119 -11.67 13.67 34.23
N VAL A 120 -13.00 13.65 34.15
CA VAL A 120 -13.89 12.68 34.79
C VAL A 120 -15.06 12.31 33.88
N ALA A 121 -15.68 11.14 34.10
CA ALA A 121 -16.80 10.62 33.31
C ALA A 121 -18.18 11.19 33.73
N THR A 122 -18.29 11.74 34.94
CA THR A 122 -19.52 12.34 35.45
C THR A 122 -19.28 13.76 35.95
N PRO A 123 -20.24 14.69 35.77
CA PRO A 123 -20.07 16.06 36.22
C PRO A 123 -19.86 16.09 37.75
N PRO A 124 -18.79 16.71 38.26
CA PRO A 124 -18.56 16.82 39.69
C PRO A 124 -19.66 17.68 40.33
N LEU A 125 -19.97 17.42 41.61
CA LEU A 125 -21.05 18.09 42.35
C LEU A 125 -20.83 19.61 42.52
N ALA A 126 -19.60 20.10 42.34
CA ALA A 126 -19.30 21.53 42.34
C ALA A 126 -19.52 22.09 40.92
N ASN A 127 -20.14 23.26 40.80
CA ASN A 127 -20.35 23.98 39.52
C ASN A 127 -19.05 24.48 38.83
N SER A 128 -17.92 23.81 39.03
CA SER A 128 -16.59 24.16 38.52
C SER A 128 -16.10 23.17 37.46
N PHE A 129 -16.96 22.79 36.51
CA PHE A 129 -16.61 21.88 35.43
C PHE A 129 -16.93 22.45 34.05
N THR A 130 -16.21 21.97 33.05
CA THR A 130 -16.47 22.28 31.63
C THR A 130 -16.76 20.98 30.87
N PRO A 131 -17.92 20.84 30.21
CA PRO A 131 -18.21 19.67 29.38
C PRO A 131 -17.33 19.67 28.12
N LEU A 132 -16.79 18.50 27.80
CA LEU A 132 -15.88 18.26 26.70
C LEU A 132 -16.46 17.18 25.79
N ALA A 133 -16.96 17.57 24.61
CA ALA A 133 -17.46 16.64 23.62
C ALA A 133 -16.32 16.21 22.68
N LEU A 134 -15.99 14.91 22.69
CA LEU A 134 -14.94 14.37 21.83
C LEU A 134 -15.35 14.40 20.35
N ASN A 135 -14.35 14.44 19.47
CA ASN A 135 -14.48 14.32 18.01
C ASN A 135 -13.87 12.99 17.54
N GLY A 136 -14.13 12.63 16.28
CA GLY A 136 -13.62 11.39 15.69
C GLY A 136 -14.33 10.13 16.17
N ILE A 137 -15.57 10.23 16.67
CA ILE A 137 -16.39 9.06 17.03
C ILE A 137 -17.69 9.14 16.24
N TYR A 138 -18.09 8.04 15.61
CA TYR A 138 -19.24 8.03 14.71
C TYR A 138 -20.23 6.90 15.01
N ASP A 139 -21.53 7.22 14.99
CA ASP A 139 -22.61 6.25 14.97
C ASP A 139 -23.00 5.93 13.52
N VAL A 140 -23.27 4.65 13.26
CA VAL A 140 -23.77 4.14 11.97
C VAL A 140 -25.21 3.69 12.13
N LEU A 141 -26.06 4.12 11.19
CA LEU A 141 -27.46 3.76 11.10
C LEU A 141 -27.65 2.95 9.81
N LEU A 142 -28.06 1.69 9.94
CA LEU A 142 -28.24 0.78 8.80
C LEU A 142 -29.71 0.67 8.40
N GLU A 143 -29.95 0.70 7.09
CA GLU A 143 -31.16 0.19 6.47
C GLU A 143 -30.85 -1.16 5.84
N LEU A 144 -31.58 -2.20 6.24
CA LEU A 144 -31.44 -3.53 5.68
C LEU A 144 -32.40 -3.73 4.51
N ASP A 145 -32.08 -4.68 3.64
CA ASP A 145 -33.01 -5.15 2.63
C ASP A 145 -34.27 -5.74 3.27
N ALA A 146 -35.40 -5.55 2.61
CA ALA A 146 -36.64 -6.21 2.98
C ALA A 146 -36.49 -7.73 2.82
N LEU A 147 -37.16 -8.49 3.70
CA LEU A 147 -37.27 -9.93 3.53
C LEU A 147 -38.13 -10.20 2.28
N THR A 148 -37.73 -11.20 1.52
CA THR A 148 -38.58 -11.73 0.44
C THR A 148 -39.81 -12.43 1.04
N PRO A 149 -40.93 -12.54 0.31
CA PRO A 149 -42.12 -13.24 0.81
C PRO A 149 -41.84 -14.67 1.29
N GLU A 150 -40.93 -15.38 0.59
CA GLU A 150 -40.50 -16.72 1.00
C GLU A 150 -39.73 -16.69 2.33
N GLU A 151 -38.88 -15.70 2.56
CA GLU A 151 -38.16 -15.53 3.82
C GLU A 151 -39.09 -15.14 4.97
N GLU A 152 -40.10 -14.31 4.72
CA GLU A 152 -41.11 -13.95 5.73
C GLU A 152 -41.93 -15.17 6.18
N ASP A 153 -42.26 -16.08 5.26
CA ASP A 153 -43.02 -17.29 5.55
C ASP A 153 -42.17 -18.40 6.22
N THR A 154 -40.85 -18.40 6.00
CA THR A 154 -39.96 -19.49 6.44
C THR A 154 -39.13 -19.16 7.68
N LEU A 155 -38.74 -17.90 7.89
CA LEU A 155 -37.89 -17.51 8.99
C LEU A 155 -38.69 -17.23 10.26
N THR A 156 -38.24 -17.80 11.37
CA THR A 156 -38.75 -17.47 12.70
C THR A 156 -38.29 -16.07 13.15
N PRO A 157 -39.00 -15.41 14.09
CA PRO A 157 -38.56 -14.13 14.64
C PRO A 157 -37.15 -14.16 15.24
N GLY A 158 -36.71 -15.30 15.79
CA GLY A 158 -35.34 -15.49 16.28
C GLY A 158 -34.32 -15.42 15.14
N GLN A 159 -34.55 -16.18 14.06
CA GLN A 159 -33.67 -16.18 12.88
C GLN A 159 -33.59 -14.83 12.18
N ILE A 160 -34.68 -14.05 12.20
CA ILE A 160 -34.69 -12.68 11.68
C ILE A 160 -33.77 -11.77 12.52
N ASN A 161 -33.79 -11.91 13.85
CA ASN A 161 -32.89 -11.17 14.71
C ASN A 161 -31.43 -11.63 14.55
N ASP A 162 -31.19 -12.94 14.48
CA ASP A 162 -29.85 -13.49 14.24
C ASP A 162 -29.26 -12.95 12.92
N ARG A 163 -30.07 -12.84 11.86
CA ARG A 163 -29.68 -12.23 10.58
C ARG A 163 -29.32 -10.75 10.73
N LYS A 164 -30.11 -9.98 11.50
CA LYS A 164 -29.84 -8.56 11.76
C LYS A 164 -28.52 -8.40 12.51
N ASP A 165 -28.31 -9.20 13.55
CA ASP A 165 -27.10 -9.17 14.36
C ASP A 165 -25.87 -9.56 13.54
N ALA A 166 -26.00 -10.55 12.64
CA ALA A 166 -24.95 -10.92 11.69
C ALA A 166 -24.60 -9.77 10.73
N LEU A 167 -25.59 -9.05 10.19
CA LEU A 167 -25.33 -7.89 9.30
C LEU A 167 -24.70 -6.71 10.06
N ILE A 168 -25.09 -6.49 11.32
CA ILE A 168 -24.46 -5.48 12.18
C ILE A 168 -22.99 -5.86 12.47
N LEU A 169 -22.71 -7.15 12.71
CA LEU A 169 -21.35 -7.64 12.90
C LEU A 169 -20.50 -7.44 11.63
N LEU A 170 -21.01 -7.83 10.45
CA LEU A 170 -20.33 -7.61 9.18
C LEU A 170 -20.05 -6.12 8.93
N ALA A 171 -21.00 -5.23 9.26
CA ALA A 171 -20.78 -3.79 9.16
C ALA A 171 -19.71 -3.30 10.15
N ARG A 172 -19.66 -3.85 11.37
CA ARG A 172 -18.63 -3.55 12.37
C ARG A 172 -17.25 -3.99 11.88
N GLU A 173 -17.13 -5.21 11.35
CA GLU A 173 -15.90 -5.74 10.74
C GLU A 173 -15.45 -4.87 9.57
N ALA A 174 -16.36 -4.52 8.66
CA ALA A 174 -16.06 -3.66 7.52
C ALA A 174 -15.56 -2.27 7.96
N TYR A 175 -16.17 -1.67 8.98
CA TYR A 175 -15.72 -0.40 9.54
C TYR A 175 -14.31 -0.51 10.13
N HIS A 176 -14.04 -1.50 11.00
CA HIS A 176 -12.74 -1.64 11.65
C HIS A 176 -11.63 -1.99 10.67
N GLY A 177 -11.90 -2.85 9.69
CA GLY A 177 -10.98 -3.14 8.59
C GLY A 177 -10.67 -1.92 7.72
N ASN A 178 -11.47 -0.85 7.78
CA ASN A 178 -11.31 0.40 7.03
C ASN A 178 -11.27 1.66 7.91
N ARG A 179 -10.99 1.51 9.21
CA ARG A 179 -11.02 2.64 10.16
C ARG A 179 -9.96 3.68 9.81
N ASN A 180 -10.28 4.96 9.91
CA ASN A 180 -9.28 6.02 9.77
C ASN A 180 -8.48 6.24 11.05
N LEU A 181 -7.25 6.73 10.90
CA LEU A 181 -6.37 7.13 11.99
C LEU A 181 -7.05 8.24 12.83
N CYS A 182 -7.04 8.08 14.14
CA CYS A 182 -7.72 8.92 15.13
C CYS A 182 -9.25 8.96 15.05
N GLU A 183 -9.89 8.05 14.32
CA GLU A 183 -11.34 7.91 14.30
C GLU A 183 -11.77 6.56 14.88
N ASP A 184 -12.93 6.49 15.52
CA ASP A 184 -13.42 5.25 16.08
C ASP A 184 -14.94 5.08 16.02
N LEU A 185 -15.39 3.84 16.14
CA LEU A 185 -16.79 3.48 16.08
C LEU A 185 -17.48 3.80 17.41
N GLY A 186 -18.63 4.45 17.33
CA GLY A 186 -19.58 4.63 18.43
C GLY A 186 -20.50 3.41 18.51
N SER A 187 -21.67 3.52 17.88
CA SER A 187 -22.65 2.43 17.80
C SER A 187 -23.06 2.14 16.36
N ILE A 188 -23.45 0.88 16.09
CA ILE A 188 -24.16 0.50 14.85
C ILE A 188 -25.57 0.09 15.25
N THR A 189 -26.57 0.76 14.69
CA THR A 189 -27.98 0.52 14.99
C THR A 189 -28.80 0.53 13.71
N LEU A 190 -30.01 -0.03 13.76
CA LEU A 190 -30.95 0.07 12.65
C LEU A 190 -31.59 1.46 12.62
N ILE A 191 -31.75 2.03 11.43
CA ILE A 191 -32.47 3.30 11.26
C ILE A 191 -33.92 3.12 11.74
N PRO A 192 -34.43 3.97 12.65
CA PRO A 192 -35.83 3.91 13.04
C PRO A 192 -36.72 4.33 11.88
N GLU A 193 -37.85 3.66 11.74
CA GLU A 193 -38.82 3.95 10.69
C GLU A 193 -39.91 4.91 11.17
N GLN A 194 -40.36 5.78 10.28
CA GLN A 194 -41.54 6.60 10.47
C GLN A 194 -42.57 6.25 9.41
N ARG A 195 -43.61 5.50 9.81
CA ARG A 195 -44.60 4.96 8.88
C ARG A 195 -45.59 6.03 8.44
N ILE A 196 -45.72 6.22 7.13
CA ILE A 196 -46.54 7.25 6.48
C ILE A 196 -47.74 6.59 5.82
N GLN A 197 -48.93 7.06 6.16
CA GLN A 197 -50.17 6.68 5.51
C GLN A 197 -50.44 7.61 4.33
N ILE A 198 -50.73 7.02 3.17
CA ILE A 198 -51.13 7.76 1.97
C ILE A 198 -52.51 7.27 1.54
N CYS A 199 -53.44 8.20 1.40
CA CYS A 199 -54.74 7.97 0.81
C CYS A 199 -54.83 8.78 -0.48
N ALA A 200 -55.22 8.16 -1.60
CA ALA A 200 -55.26 8.84 -2.89
C ALA A 200 -56.40 8.31 -3.77
N ASP A 201 -57.05 9.22 -4.48
CA ASP A 201 -58.05 8.91 -5.50
C ASP A 201 -57.47 9.27 -6.87
N ILE A 202 -57.25 8.27 -7.73
CA ILE A 202 -56.52 8.42 -8.99
C ILE A 202 -57.44 8.03 -10.16
N GLU A 203 -57.53 8.89 -11.16
CA GLU A 203 -58.20 8.58 -12.42
C GLU A 203 -57.21 7.99 -13.42
N ILE A 204 -57.60 6.89 -14.06
CA ILE A 204 -56.79 6.16 -15.05
C ILE A 204 -57.53 6.03 -16.38
N LYS A 205 -56.76 5.86 -17.47
CA LYS A 205 -57.29 5.65 -18.82
C LYS A 205 -58.13 4.38 -18.90
N ALA A 206 -59.09 4.36 -19.82
CA ALA A 206 -60.01 3.23 -19.97
C ALA A 206 -59.27 1.92 -20.30
N GLU A 207 -58.20 2.01 -21.09
CA GLU A 207 -57.35 0.92 -21.54
C GLU A 207 -56.24 0.53 -20.56
N ALA A 208 -55.98 1.32 -19.51
CA ALA A 208 -54.90 1.04 -18.56
C ALA A 208 -55.22 -0.19 -17.68
N ASN A 209 -54.18 -0.98 -17.40
CA ASN A 209 -54.22 -2.09 -16.46
C ASN A 209 -54.08 -1.52 -15.02
N PRO A 210 -55.13 -1.65 -14.17
CA PRO A 210 -55.12 -1.00 -12.87
C PRO A 210 -54.10 -1.63 -11.89
N GLU A 211 -53.80 -2.93 -12.00
CA GLU A 211 -52.75 -3.58 -11.19
C GLU A 211 -51.35 -3.04 -11.52
N GLU A 212 -51.03 -2.89 -12.82
CA GLU A 212 -49.75 -2.33 -13.27
C GLU A 212 -49.59 -0.88 -12.84
N VAL A 213 -50.64 -0.05 -13.01
CA VAL A 213 -50.61 1.35 -12.57
C VAL A 213 -50.45 1.44 -11.06
N MET A 214 -51.12 0.58 -10.28
CA MET A 214 -50.93 0.55 -8.83
C MET A 214 -49.50 0.19 -8.44
N ALA A 215 -48.88 -0.78 -9.10
CA ALA A 215 -47.48 -1.14 -8.86
C ALA A 215 -46.53 0.02 -9.18
N GLU A 216 -46.73 0.75 -10.29
CA GLU A 216 -45.93 1.94 -10.62
C GLU A 216 -46.13 3.07 -9.61
N VAL A 217 -47.36 3.29 -9.14
CA VAL A 217 -47.67 4.31 -8.12
C VAL A 217 -46.95 3.98 -6.81
N LEU A 218 -47.06 2.73 -6.34
CA LEU A 218 -46.40 2.30 -5.12
C LEU A 218 -44.88 2.37 -5.27
N PHE A 219 -44.33 1.97 -6.41
CA PHE A 219 -42.90 2.05 -6.70
C PHE A 219 -42.41 3.50 -6.73
N GLY A 220 -43.11 4.41 -7.42
CA GLY A 220 -42.77 5.83 -7.48
C GLY A 220 -42.82 6.51 -6.11
N ILE A 221 -43.84 6.20 -5.29
CA ILE A 221 -43.93 6.67 -3.90
C ILE A 221 -42.78 6.10 -3.06
N GLN A 222 -42.49 4.80 -3.19
CA GLN A 222 -41.37 4.19 -2.46
C GLN A 222 -40.04 4.83 -2.83
N GLN A 223 -39.78 5.04 -4.13
CA GLN A 223 -38.59 5.74 -4.61
C GLN A 223 -38.53 7.19 -4.11
N TYR A 224 -39.67 7.86 -3.95
CA TYR A 224 -39.69 9.19 -3.33
C TYR A 224 -39.32 9.14 -1.85
N LEU A 225 -39.92 8.23 -1.07
CA LEU A 225 -39.73 8.17 0.38
C LEU A 225 -38.36 7.60 0.76
N SER A 226 -37.96 6.50 0.16
CA SER A 226 -36.72 5.75 0.40
C SER A 226 -36.20 5.19 -0.93
N PRO A 227 -35.44 6.00 -1.69
CA PRO A 227 -34.90 5.60 -2.98
C PRO A 227 -34.05 4.31 -2.88
N LEU A 228 -34.20 3.43 -3.87
CA LEU A 228 -33.32 2.27 -4.04
C LEU A 228 -31.98 2.72 -4.65
N ILE A 229 -30.88 2.12 -4.20
CA ILE A 229 -29.54 2.46 -4.68
C ILE A 229 -29.08 1.35 -5.63
N ARG A 230 -29.04 1.65 -6.92
CA ARG A 230 -28.60 0.70 -7.95
C ARG A 230 -27.08 0.70 -8.10
N GLN A 231 -26.51 -0.50 -8.17
CA GLN A 231 -25.12 -0.74 -8.58
C GLN A 231 -24.99 -0.92 -10.09
N TYR A 232 -23.87 -0.47 -10.65
CA TYR A 232 -23.60 -0.52 -12.09
C TYR A 232 -22.36 -1.35 -12.42
N THR A 233 -22.37 -2.00 -13.58
CA THR A 233 -21.15 -2.58 -14.18
C THR A 233 -20.18 -1.48 -14.64
N LEU A 234 -18.91 -1.83 -14.83
CA LEU A 234 -17.93 -0.92 -15.46
C LEU A 234 -18.41 -0.47 -16.86
N ALA A 235 -18.99 -1.38 -17.65
CA ALA A 235 -19.46 -1.08 -18.99
C ALA A 235 -20.61 -0.05 -18.99
N GLU A 236 -21.57 -0.18 -18.07
CA GLU A 236 -22.66 0.79 -17.92
C GLU A 236 -22.14 2.17 -17.48
N MET A 237 -21.20 2.22 -16.52
CA MET A 237 -20.59 3.48 -16.08
C MET A 237 -19.87 4.20 -17.23
N LEU A 238 -19.15 3.45 -18.08
CA LEU A 238 -18.48 3.99 -19.26
C LEU A 238 -19.48 4.45 -20.34
N GLU A 239 -20.57 3.72 -20.55
CA GLU A 239 -21.66 4.15 -21.46
C GLU A 239 -22.33 5.44 -20.97
N MET A 240 -22.48 5.58 -19.66
CA MET A 240 -22.92 6.80 -18.98
C MET A 240 -21.87 7.93 -19.00
N LYS A 241 -20.68 7.69 -19.56
CA LYS A 241 -19.57 8.64 -19.72
C LYS A 241 -18.91 9.10 -18.41
N TYR A 242 -18.96 8.28 -17.36
CA TYR A 242 -18.12 8.51 -16.19
C TYR A 242 -16.65 8.27 -16.56
N PRO A 243 -15.73 9.17 -16.17
CA PRO A 243 -14.31 8.95 -16.36
C PRO A 243 -13.77 7.94 -15.33
N MET A 244 -12.65 7.28 -15.65
CA MET A 244 -12.11 6.16 -14.86
C MET A 244 -11.73 6.54 -13.42
N ASP A 245 -11.22 7.74 -13.22
CA ASP A 245 -10.92 8.30 -11.89
C ASP A 245 -12.18 8.44 -11.05
N GLU A 246 -13.29 8.93 -11.60
CA GLU A 246 -14.57 9.00 -10.88
C GLU A 246 -15.21 7.63 -10.63
N ILE A 247 -15.03 6.66 -11.54
CA ILE A 247 -15.59 5.30 -11.38
C ILE A 247 -14.95 4.58 -10.19
N PHE A 248 -13.63 4.70 -10.05
CA PHE A 248 -12.86 4.03 -8.99
C PHE A 248 -12.63 4.93 -7.77
N GLU A 249 -13.31 6.07 -7.68
CA GLU A 249 -13.18 7.00 -6.54
C GLU A 249 -13.78 6.40 -5.25
N GLY A 250 -13.00 6.47 -4.17
CA GLY A 250 -13.35 5.90 -2.87
C GLY A 250 -12.96 4.42 -2.76
N PRO A 251 -13.62 3.65 -1.87
CA PRO A 251 -13.28 2.25 -1.61
C PRO A 251 -13.57 1.37 -2.82
N TYR A 252 -12.72 0.38 -3.03
CA TYR A 252 -12.98 -0.65 -4.03
C TYR A 252 -14.16 -1.52 -3.58
N LEU A 253 -15.25 -1.46 -4.33
CA LEU A 253 -16.47 -2.22 -4.09
C LEU A 253 -16.42 -3.55 -4.83
N THR A 254 -16.94 -4.61 -4.23
CA THR A 254 -17.00 -5.95 -4.84
C THR A 254 -18.23 -6.15 -5.72
N ASN A 255 -19.33 -5.47 -5.37
CA ASN A 255 -20.64 -5.62 -6.00
C ASN A 255 -20.97 -4.50 -6.99
N GLY A 256 -20.03 -4.11 -7.84
CA GLY A 256 -20.22 -3.09 -8.86
C GLY A 256 -19.93 -1.68 -8.36
N PHE A 257 -20.27 -0.67 -9.16
CA PHE A 257 -19.91 0.72 -8.91
C PHE A 257 -21.13 1.53 -8.46
N LEU A 258 -20.90 2.44 -7.51
CA LEU A 258 -21.91 3.32 -6.92
C LEU A 258 -21.56 4.79 -7.17
N PRO A 259 -22.21 5.47 -8.14
CA PRO A 259 -21.96 6.88 -8.37
C PRO A 259 -22.48 7.75 -7.21
N ASP A 260 -21.72 8.76 -6.81
CA ASP A 260 -22.08 9.67 -5.71
C ASP A 260 -23.43 10.35 -5.89
N LYS A 261 -23.84 10.58 -7.15
CA LYS A 261 -25.15 11.13 -7.48
C LYS A 261 -26.30 10.26 -6.94
N ALA A 262 -26.19 8.93 -7.07
CA ALA A 262 -27.21 8.01 -6.54
C ALA A 262 -27.28 8.05 -5.01
N LEU A 263 -26.15 8.29 -4.34
CA LEU A 263 -26.10 8.47 -2.88
C LEU A 263 -26.74 9.82 -2.47
N ALA A 264 -26.47 10.89 -3.21
CA ALA A 264 -27.04 12.21 -2.93
C ALA A 264 -28.58 12.21 -3.04
N GLU A 265 -29.14 11.43 -3.96
CA GLU A 265 -30.58 11.30 -4.14
C GLU A 265 -31.26 10.48 -3.02
N SER A 266 -30.50 9.65 -2.29
CA SER A 266 -30.98 8.71 -1.26
C SER A 266 -30.69 9.14 0.19
N VAL A 267 -30.51 10.45 0.42
CA VAL A 267 -30.38 11.04 1.76
C VAL A 267 -31.73 11.01 2.49
N LEU A 268 -31.72 10.91 3.83
CA LEU A 268 -32.93 10.97 4.65
C LEU A 268 -33.70 12.26 4.39
N ARG A 269 -34.98 12.11 4.04
CA ARG A 269 -35.89 13.25 3.90
C ARG A 269 -36.24 13.84 5.26
N THR A 270 -36.32 15.15 5.31
CA THR A 270 -36.82 15.89 6.47
C THR A 270 -38.29 16.28 6.34
N HIS A 271 -38.80 16.32 5.11
CA HIS A 271 -40.18 16.69 4.78
C HIS A 271 -40.67 15.88 3.57
N ILE A 272 -41.96 15.55 3.57
CA ILE A 272 -42.69 14.87 2.49
C ILE A 272 -43.75 15.84 1.99
N TYR A 273 -43.71 16.16 0.70
CA TYR A 273 -44.67 17.09 0.08
C TYR A 273 -45.68 16.33 -0.77
N SER A 274 -46.97 16.64 -0.60
CA SER A 274 -48.03 16.02 -1.40
C SER A 274 -47.93 16.40 -2.89
N SER A 275 -47.45 17.61 -3.20
CA SER A 275 -47.22 18.08 -4.57
C SER A 275 -46.21 17.23 -5.34
N ASP A 276 -45.15 16.78 -4.68
CA ASP A 276 -44.12 15.96 -5.33
C ASP A 276 -44.68 14.58 -5.66
N ILE A 277 -45.43 13.98 -4.73
CA ILE A 277 -46.09 12.69 -4.94
C ILE A 277 -47.14 12.81 -6.04
N ILE A 278 -47.92 13.90 -6.09
CA ILE A 278 -48.85 14.16 -7.20
C ILE A 278 -48.09 14.19 -8.53
N GLY A 279 -46.97 14.93 -8.59
CA GLY A 279 -46.13 14.99 -9.79
C GLY A 279 -45.69 13.59 -10.25
N ILE A 280 -45.15 12.80 -9.33
CA ILE A 280 -44.71 11.42 -9.60
C ILE A 280 -45.86 10.55 -10.11
N VAL A 281 -47.03 10.62 -9.47
CA VAL A 281 -48.20 9.84 -9.88
C VAL A 281 -48.73 10.28 -11.25
N MET A 282 -48.73 11.58 -11.54
CA MET A 282 -49.17 12.14 -12.81
C MET A 282 -48.26 11.76 -13.99
N ASP A 283 -46.98 11.53 -13.74
CA ASP A 283 -46.01 11.10 -14.77
C ASP A 283 -46.15 9.62 -15.18
N ILE A 284 -46.92 8.83 -14.42
CA ILE A 284 -47.13 7.40 -14.70
C ILE A 284 -48.03 7.21 -15.92
N ALA A 285 -47.54 6.42 -16.88
CA ALA A 285 -48.29 6.08 -18.08
C ALA A 285 -49.61 5.39 -17.72
N GLY A 286 -50.73 6.00 -18.12
CA GLY A 286 -52.07 5.47 -17.84
C GLY A 286 -52.84 6.26 -16.78
N VAL A 287 -52.18 7.15 -16.03
CA VAL A 287 -52.85 8.11 -15.14
C VAL A 287 -53.38 9.30 -15.95
N VAL A 288 -54.59 9.76 -15.61
CA VAL A 288 -55.27 10.92 -16.21
C VAL A 288 -55.26 12.09 -15.25
N SER A 289 -55.59 11.85 -13.97
CA SER A 289 -55.58 12.88 -12.93
C SER A 289 -55.46 12.28 -11.53
N VAL A 290 -54.95 13.05 -10.57
CA VAL A 290 -55.06 12.76 -9.13
C VAL A 290 -56.16 13.65 -8.56
N LYS A 291 -57.27 13.06 -8.12
CA LYS A 291 -58.46 13.79 -7.62
C LYS A 291 -58.24 14.31 -6.21
N GLU A 292 -57.67 13.46 -5.34
CA GLU A 292 -57.37 13.79 -3.95
C GLU A 292 -56.14 13.01 -3.49
N ILE A 293 -55.32 13.61 -2.63
CA ILE A 293 -54.25 12.92 -1.91
C ILE A 293 -54.15 13.47 -0.49
N LEU A 294 -53.98 12.56 0.48
CA LEU A 294 -53.83 12.89 1.89
C LEU A 294 -52.65 12.14 2.48
N LEU A 295 -51.81 12.87 3.23
CA LEU A 295 -50.64 12.34 3.93
C LEU A 295 -50.87 12.41 5.44
N ASN A 296 -50.71 11.29 6.14
CA ASN A 296 -50.82 11.19 7.59
C ASN A 296 -49.70 10.31 8.16
N TYR A 297 -49.49 10.36 9.48
CA TYR A 297 -48.70 9.34 10.17
C TYR A 297 -49.55 8.11 10.44
N CYS A 298 -48.98 6.91 10.24
CA CYS A 298 -49.75 5.67 10.39
C CYS A 298 -50.22 5.41 11.84
N ASP A 299 -49.51 5.98 12.82
CA ASP A 299 -49.80 5.85 14.25
C ASP A 299 -50.62 7.03 14.82
N MET A 300 -50.84 8.09 14.03
CA MET A 300 -51.67 9.25 14.42
C MET A 300 -52.62 9.66 13.27
N PRO A 301 -53.77 8.98 13.13
CA PRO A 301 -54.69 9.21 12.01
C PRO A 301 -55.44 10.55 12.04
N ASN A 302 -55.34 11.33 13.13
CA ASN A 302 -56.14 12.55 13.33
C ASN A 302 -55.41 13.86 12.99
N GLY A 303 -54.13 13.81 12.61
CA GLY A 303 -53.38 15.00 12.18
C GLY A 303 -53.49 15.21 10.68
N ARG A 304 -54.37 16.11 10.19
CA ARG A 304 -54.43 16.41 8.76
C ARG A 304 -53.23 17.26 8.34
N HIS A 305 -52.33 16.66 7.56
CA HIS A 305 -51.19 17.35 6.94
C HIS A 305 -51.40 17.43 5.42
N GLU A 306 -52.17 18.43 4.96
CA GLU A 306 -52.61 18.52 3.56
C GLU A 306 -51.46 18.71 2.55
N TRP A 307 -50.39 19.42 2.93
CA TRP A 307 -49.38 19.87 1.96
C TRP A 307 -47.95 19.43 2.27
N CYS A 308 -47.63 19.23 3.55
CA CYS A 308 -46.28 18.91 4.00
C CYS A 308 -46.34 18.13 5.31
N LEU A 309 -45.62 17.01 5.36
CA LEU A 309 -45.50 16.14 6.52
C LEU A 309 -44.03 16.08 6.97
N PRO A 310 -43.68 16.59 8.18
CA PRO A 310 -42.31 16.55 8.67
C PRO A 310 -41.88 15.13 9.07
N VAL A 311 -40.61 14.81 8.84
CA VAL A 311 -39.97 13.56 9.24
C VAL A 311 -39.04 13.85 10.41
N ALA A 312 -39.11 13.01 11.45
CA ALA A 312 -38.24 13.13 12.61
C ALA A 312 -36.77 12.98 12.19
N ALA A 313 -35.88 13.74 12.83
CA ALA A 313 -34.46 13.64 12.54
C ALA A 313 -33.97 12.20 12.73
N TRP A 314 -33.13 11.73 11.80
CA TRP A 314 -32.59 10.36 11.80
C TRP A 314 -33.67 9.27 11.76
N HIS A 315 -34.80 9.52 11.10
CA HIS A 315 -35.82 8.51 10.80
C HIS A 315 -35.99 8.34 9.29
N LYS A 316 -36.25 7.10 8.86
CA LYS A 316 -36.56 6.76 7.48
C LYS A 316 -38.08 6.76 7.28
N PRO A 317 -38.63 7.54 6.35
CA PRO A 317 -40.06 7.46 6.05
C PRO A 317 -40.36 6.18 5.25
N THR A 318 -41.36 5.41 5.68
CA THR A 318 -41.80 4.18 5.00
C THR A 318 -43.28 4.20 4.71
N LEU A 319 -43.70 3.59 3.59
CA LEU A 319 -45.11 3.51 3.23
C LEU A 319 -45.85 2.50 4.11
N CYS A 320 -46.95 2.92 4.72
CA CYS A 320 -47.81 2.06 5.53
C CYS A 320 -48.80 1.28 4.64
N LEU A 321 -48.34 0.19 4.02
CA LEU A 321 -49.14 -0.57 3.04
C LEU A 321 -50.45 -1.14 3.62
N ASP A 322 -50.52 -1.45 4.91
CA ASP A 322 -51.71 -1.98 5.58
C ASP A 322 -52.82 -0.93 5.77
N LYS A 323 -52.47 0.35 5.91
CA LYS A 323 -53.44 1.45 6.09
C LYS A 323 -53.52 2.42 4.91
N ALA A 324 -52.71 2.23 3.87
CA ALA A 324 -52.79 3.00 2.64
C ALA A 324 -54.09 2.68 1.88
N ALA A 325 -54.77 3.73 1.40
CA ALA A 325 -56.04 3.62 0.67
C ALA A 325 -55.91 4.33 -0.68
N ILE A 326 -55.54 3.58 -1.71
CA ILE A 326 -55.40 4.08 -3.08
C ILE A 326 -56.55 3.53 -3.92
N HIS A 327 -57.44 4.41 -4.38
CA HIS A 327 -58.59 4.05 -5.20
C HIS A 327 -58.38 4.51 -6.63
N PHE A 328 -58.79 3.68 -7.59
CA PHE A 328 -58.70 3.99 -9.01
C PHE A 328 -60.08 4.19 -9.63
N PHE A 329 -60.19 5.14 -10.55
CA PHE A 329 -61.41 5.44 -11.28
C PHE A 329 -61.16 5.43 -12.79
N LYS A 330 -62.10 4.89 -13.56
CA LYS A 330 -62.20 5.14 -15.01
C LYS A 330 -63.38 6.06 -15.22
N ASP A 331 -63.11 7.35 -15.47
CA ASP A 331 -64.10 8.44 -15.42
C ASP A 331 -64.75 8.54 -14.02
N VAL A 332 -66.01 8.09 -13.89
CA VAL A 332 -66.77 8.05 -12.61
C VAL A 332 -66.87 6.64 -12.00
N ILE A 333 -66.35 5.61 -12.67
CA ILE A 333 -66.52 4.21 -12.26
C ILE A 333 -65.34 3.78 -11.40
N PRO A 334 -65.54 3.39 -10.12
CA PRO A 334 -64.47 2.84 -9.29
C PRO A 334 -64.01 1.48 -9.83
N VAL A 335 -62.70 1.29 -9.90
CA VAL A 335 -62.05 0.06 -10.35
C VAL A 335 -61.52 -0.70 -9.14
N THR A 336 -61.88 -1.98 -9.04
CA THR A 336 -61.31 -2.86 -8.02
C THR A 336 -59.95 -3.37 -8.48
N VAL A 337 -58.90 -3.10 -7.69
CA VAL A 337 -57.55 -3.62 -7.94
C VAL A 337 -57.31 -4.88 -7.11
N LYS A 338 -56.70 -5.89 -7.72
CA LYS A 338 -56.14 -7.03 -6.97
C LYS A 338 -54.81 -6.62 -6.33
N LYS A 339 -54.87 -6.22 -5.06
CA LYS A 339 -53.72 -5.71 -4.30
C LYS A 339 -52.52 -6.66 -4.32
N ASP A 340 -52.75 -7.97 -4.15
CA ASP A 340 -51.67 -8.96 -4.12
C ASP A 340 -50.89 -8.99 -5.44
N VAL A 341 -51.58 -8.94 -6.58
CA VAL A 341 -50.94 -8.89 -7.91
C VAL A 341 -50.12 -7.61 -8.09
N ALA A 342 -50.62 -6.46 -7.62
CA ALA A 342 -49.88 -5.21 -7.67
C ALA A 342 -48.63 -5.22 -6.77
N LEU A 343 -48.69 -5.89 -5.61
CA LEU A 343 -47.55 -6.08 -4.72
C LEU A 343 -46.50 -7.03 -5.31
N ASP A 344 -46.93 -8.09 -5.99
CA ASP A 344 -46.01 -8.98 -6.72
C ASP A 344 -45.23 -8.22 -7.81
N LEU A 345 -45.93 -7.42 -8.62
CA LEU A 345 -45.31 -6.56 -9.64
C LEU A 345 -44.36 -5.51 -9.04
N LEU A 346 -44.70 -4.96 -7.87
CA LEU A 346 -43.81 -4.04 -7.13
C LEU A 346 -42.53 -4.77 -6.69
N ASN A 347 -42.66 -5.97 -6.13
CA ASN A 347 -41.52 -6.78 -5.69
C ASN A 347 -40.60 -7.15 -6.87
N GLU A 348 -41.15 -7.51 -8.03
CA GLU A 348 -40.37 -7.74 -9.25
C GLU A 348 -39.52 -6.52 -9.63
N LYS A 349 -40.10 -5.31 -9.58
CA LYS A 349 -39.38 -4.05 -9.86
C LYS A 349 -38.26 -3.78 -8.86
N ILE A 350 -38.52 -4.00 -7.56
CA ILE A 350 -37.51 -3.83 -6.51
C ILE A 350 -36.36 -4.82 -6.73
N ASN A 351 -36.66 -6.09 -7.02
CA ASN A 351 -35.67 -7.14 -7.24
C ASN A 351 -34.77 -6.87 -8.44
N VAL A 352 -35.28 -6.24 -9.50
CA VAL A 352 -34.47 -5.83 -10.65
C VAL A 352 -33.44 -4.76 -10.25
N VAL A 353 -33.81 -3.82 -9.38
CA VAL A 353 -32.91 -2.75 -8.92
C VAL A 353 -31.89 -3.25 -7.89
N ASN A 354 -32.31 -4.14 -6.99
CA ASN A 354 -31.47 -4.73 -5.95
C ASN A 354 -30.52 -5.83 -6.46
N LYS A 355 -30.58 -6.16 -7.75
CA LYS A 355 -29.72 -7.19 -8.33
C LYS A 355 -28.26 -6.77 -8.24
N LEU A 356 -27.49 -7.50 -7.42
CA LEU A 356 -26.05 -7.32 -7.29
C LEU A 356 -25.35 -7.59 -8.64
N VAL A 357 -24.34 -6.77 -8.90
CA VAL A 357 -23.48 -6.84 -10.09
C VAL A 357 -22.06 -7.09 -9.63
N LYS A 358 -21.21 -7.78 -10.40
CA LYS A 358 -19.80 -7.96 -10.00
C LYS A 358 -18.92 -6.83 -10.52
N SER A 359 -18.05 -6.30 -9.68
CA SER A 359 -17.01 -5.35 -10.11
C SER A 359 -16.01 -6.01 -11.06
N SER A 360 -15.53 -5.24 -12.02
CA SER A 360 -14.53 -5.65 -13.00
C SER A 360 -13.52 -4.54 -13.22
N ASP A 361 -12.28 -4.92 -13.50
CA ASP A 361 -11.23 -3.99 -13.89
C ASP A 361 -11.27 -3.69 -15.40
N TYR A 362 -10.57 -2.65 -15.83
CA TYR A 362 -10.51 -2.26 -17.23
C TYR A 362 -9.60 -3.21 -18.04
N ASP A 363 -10.11 -3.72 -19.16
CA ASP A 363 -9.31 -4.55 -20.07
C ASP A 363 -8.50 -3.68 -21.05
N TYR A 364 -7.21 -3.54 -20.76
CA TYR A 364 -6.26 -2.81 -21.61
C TYR A 364 -5.91 -3.53 -22.92
N GLY A 365 -6.27 -4.82 -23.04
CA GLY A 365 -5.90 -5.68 -24.16
C GLY A 365 -4.41 -6.05 -24.18
N LEU A 366 -4.12 -7.34 -24.29
CA LEU A 366 -2.73 -7.83 -24.33
C LEU A 366 -2.11 -7.65 -25.73
N GLY A 367 -0.81 -7.34 -25.75
CA GLY A 367 -0.02 -7.34 -26.98
C GLY A 367 0.30 -8.75 -27.48
N ARG A 368 0.71 -8.85 -28.73
CA ARG A 368 1.14 -10.09 -29.37
C ARG A 368 2.64 -10.25 -29.20
N TYR A 369 3.07 -11.36 -28.60
CA TYR A 369 4.48 -11.68 -28.48
C TYR A 369 5.14 -11.86 -29.86
N MET A 370 6.28 -11.18 -30.02
CA MET A 370 7.19 -11.30 -31.15
C MET A 370 8.60 -11.53 -30.62
N ASP A 371 9.35 -12.47 -31.20
CA ASP A 371 10.72 -12.74 -30.79
C ASP A 371 11.69 -11.69 -31.38
N VAL A 372 11.67 -10.50 -30.79
CA VAL A 372 12.49 -9.37 -31.26
C VAL A 372 13.98 -9.56 -31.01
N ALA A 373 14.37 -10.50 -30.15
CA ALA A 373 15.76 -10.83 -29.84
C ALA A 373 16.42 -11.68 -30.94
N ASP A 374 15.62 -12.42 -31.73
CA ASP A 374 16.13 -13.34 -32.75
C ASP A 374 17.05 -12.62 -33.76
N TYR A 375 18.27 -13.13 -33.93
CA TYR A 375 19.32 -12.47 -34.70
C TYR A 375 20.00 -13.43 -35.67
N THR A 376 20.07 -13.02 -36.94
CA THR A 376 20.80 -13.74 -37.99
C THR A 376 22.08 -12.96 -38.35
N PRO A 377 23.27 -13.57 -38.25
CA PRO A 377 24.51 -12.87 -38.53
C PRO A 377 24.69 -12.37 -39.97
N LEU A 378 25.39 -11.25 -40.13
CA LEU A 378 25.58 -10.54 -41.40
C LEU A 378 26.20 -11.40 -42.49
N LEU A 379 27.09 -12.34 -42.12
CA LEU A 379 27.74 -13.26 -43.07
C LEU A 379 26.74 -14.13 -43.85
N HIS A 380 25.52 -14.32 -43.36
CA HIS A 380 24.47 -15.07 -44.06
C HIS A 380 23.91 -14.32 -45.27
N GLN A 381 24.03 -12.98 -45.26
CA GLN A 381 23.50 -12.12 -46.31
C GLN A 381 24.55 -11.75 -47.36
N LEU A 382 25.82 -12.11 -47.12
CA LEU A 382 26.89 -11.88 -48.09
C LEU A 382 26.84 -12.90 -49.24
N PRO A 383 27.22 -12.49 -50.46
CA PRO A 383 27.37 -13.41 -51.58
C PRO A 383 28.35 -14.55 -51.28
N ILE A 384 28.08 -15.74 -51.84
CA ILE A 384 28.89 -16.96 -51.64
C ILE A 384 30.37 -16.74 -52.00
N THR A 385 30.67 -15.83 -52.93
CA THR A 385 32.04 -15.48 -53.35
C THR A 385 32.92 -14.95 -52.22
N TYR A 386 32.33 -14.36 -51.18
CA TYR A 386 33.07 -13.91 -49.99
C TYR A 386 33.57 -15.10 -49.16
N GLY A 387 32.94 -16.27 -49.25
CA GLY A 387 33.38 -17.50 -48.58
C GLY A 387 33.24 -17.52 -47.06
N VAL A 388 32.50 -16.55 -46.50
CA VAL A 388 32.31 -16.39 -45.04
C VAL A 388 30.97 -16.91 -44.54
N GLY A 389 29.99 -17.07 -45.43
CA GLY A 389 28.64 -17.56 -45.13
C GLY A 389 28.57 -19.06 -44.79
N PRO A 390 27.36 -19.62 -44.62
CA PRO A 390 27.15 -21.02 -44.23
C PRO A 390 27.78 -22.06 -45.15
N PHE A 391 27.89 -21.74 -46.46
CA PHE A 391 28.52 -22.62 -47.45
C PHE A 391 30.05 -22.63 -47.38
N GLY A 392 30.65 -21.62 -46.73
CA GLY A 392 32.09 -21.52 -46.52
C GLY A 392 32.92 -21.46 -47.82
N LEU A 393 34.19 -21.83 -47.68
CA LEU A 393 35.13 -22.00 -48.79
C LEU A 393 35.19 -23.47 -49.23
N PRO A 394 35.50 -23.76 -50.51
CA PRO A 394 35.71 -25.12 -50.97
C PRO A 394 36.88 -25.78 -50.23
N ALA A 395 36.84 -27.11 -50.07
CA ALA A 395 37.86 -27.87 -49.35
C ALA A 395 39.28 -27.68 -49.91
N GLN A 396 39.42 -27.35 -51.20
CA GLN A 396 40.72 -27.10 -51.85
C GLN A 396 41.20 -25.64 -51.72
N ALA A 397 40.50 -24.76 -51.01
CA ALA A 397 40.91 -23.38 -50.83
C ALA A 397 42.28 -23.27 -50.14
N THR A 398 43.12 -22.35 -50.64
CA THR A 398 44.46 -22.10 -50.11
C THR A 398 44.42 -21.57 -48.66
N GLU A 399 45.49 -21.78 -47.91
CA GLU A 399 45.64 -21.23 -46.55
C GLU A 399 45.50 -19.71 -46.52
N GLU A 400 46.05 -19.01 -47.52
CA GLU A 400 45.89 -17.57 -47.68
C GLU A 400 44.41 -17.18 -47.83
N ARG A 401 43.64 -17.89 -48.65
CA ARG A 401 42.22 -17.60 -48.83
C ARG A 401 41.41 -17.88 -47.56
N ARG A 402 41.76 -18.93 -46.81
CA ARG A 402 41.17 -19.24 -45.50
C ARG A 402 41.46 -18.14 -44.49
N ALA A 403 42.71 -17.65 -44.44
CA ALA A 403 43.12 -16.56 -43.56
C ALA A 403 42.37 -15.25 -43.87
N ILE A 404 42.22 -14.88 -45.15
CA ILE A 404 41.45 -13.68 -45.56
C ILE A 404 39.97 -13.81 -45.15
N ALA A 405 39.35 -14.96 -45.41
CA ALA A 405 37.96 -15.20 -45.00
C ALA A 405 37.80 -15.11 -43.47
N LYS A 406 38.78 -15.64 -42.72
CA LYS A 406 38.81 -15.55 -41.26
C LYS A 406 38.94 -14.10 -40.77
N GLN A 407 39.78 -13.29 -41.41
CA GLN A 407 39.90 -11.87 -41.10
C GLN A 407 38.58 -11.12 -41.34
N LEU A 408 37.89 -11.39 -42.45
CA LEU A 408 36.59 -10.77 -42.74
C LEU A 408 35.52 -11.20 -41.73
N LYS A 409 35.50 -12.48 -41.32
CA LYS A 409 34.62 -12.95 -40.24
C LYS A 409 34.91 -12.18 -38.93
N GLY A 410 36.19 -12.02 -38.56
CA GLY A 410 36.57 -11.20 -37.40
C GLY A 410 36.09 -9.75 -37.49
N TYR A 411 36.16 -9.14 -38.68
CA TYR A 411 35.66 -7.79 -38.91
C TYR A 411 34.13 -7.69 -38.76
N LEU A 412 33.38 -8.64 -39.32
CA LEU A 412 31.91 -8.67 -39.25
C LEU A 412 31.41 -8.93 -37.82
N LEU A 413 32.11 -9.77 -37.05
CA LEU A 413 31.73 -10.13 -35.69
C LEU A 413 31.52 -8.91 -34.78
N PHE A 414 32.29 -7.83 -34.98
CA PHE A 414 32.11 -6.58 -34.26
C PHE A 414 30.71 -5.97 -34.46
N PHE A 415 30.26 -5.90 -35.72
CA PHE A 415 28.94 -5.36 -36.07
C PHE A 415 27.83 -6.32 -35.65
N ASP A 416 28.04 -7.62 -35.83
CA ASP A 416 27.11 -8.66 -35.40
C ASP A 416 26.81 -8.57 -33.91
N GLN A 417 27.85 -8.44 -33.07
CA GLN A 417 27.68 -8.32 -31.64
C GLN A 417 26.95 -7.02 -31.23
N MET A 418 27.24 -5.88 -31.90
CA MET A 418 26.51 -4.63 -31.65
C MET A 418 25.02 -4.76 -31.96
N LEU A 419 24.67 -5.29 -33.14
CA LEU A 419 23.27 -5.46 -33.56
C LEU A 419 22.52 -6.43 -32.64
N ALA A 420 23.16 -7.55 -32.30
CA ALA A 420 22.62 -8.52 -31.36
C ALA A 420 22.37 -7.90 -29.98
N ASN A 421 23.27 -7.05 -29.48
CA ASN A 421 23.08 -6.34 -28.21
C ASN A 421 21.90 -5.36 -28.27
N TYR A 422 21.70 -4.63 -29.37
CA TYR A 422 20.53 -3.75 -29.52
C TYR A 422 19.22 -4.53 -29.48
N LEU A 423 19.17 -5.71 -30.11
CA LEU A 423 17.98 -6.56 -30.07
C LEU A 423 17.75 -7.16 -28.68
N ALA A 424 18.83 -7.57 -27.99
CA ALA A 424 18.76 -8.00 -26.60
C ALA A 424 18.28 -6.87 -25.66
N GLN A 425 18.73 -5.64 -25.89
CA GLN A 425 18.23 -4.48 -25.16
C GLN A 425 16.74 -4.28 -25.41
N LEU A 426 16.30 -4.34 -26.68
CA LEU A 426 14.91 -4.16 -27.07
C LEU A 426 14.00 -5.21 -26.44
N SER A 427 14.40 -6.49 -26.42
CA SER A 427 13.63 -7.57 -25.81
C SER A 427 13.51 -7.48 -24.29
N ASN A 428 14.38 -6.72 -23.64
CA ASN A 428 14.44 -6.56 -22.19
C ASN A 428 14.01 -5.18 -21.68
N VAL A 429 13.48 -4.30 -22.56
CA VAL A 429 12.92 -3.00 -22.15
C VAL A 429 11.89 -3.15 -21.03
N ARG A 430 11.07 -4.19 -21.07
CA ARG A 430 10.08 -4.50 -20.03
C ARG A 430 10.67 -4.62 -18.62
N SER A 431 11.88 -5.17 -18.50
CA SER A 431 12.55 -5.39 -17.22
C SER A 431 13.03 -4.07 -16.58
N LEU A 432 13.23 -3.02 -17.40
CA LEU A 432 13.67 -1.69 -16.95
C LEU A 432 12.52 -0.81 -16.46
N PHE A 433 11.29 -1.07 -16.92
CA PHE A 433 10.11 -0.26 -16.63
C PHE A 433 9.06 -1.01 -15.79
N ARG A 434 9.49 -2.04 -15.05
CA ARG A 434 8.60 -2.79 -14.16
C ARG A 434 8.40 -2.07 -12.82
N VAL A 435 7.21 -2.22 -12.25
CA VAL A 435 6.85 -1.68 -10.92
C VAL A 435 6.73 -2.77 -9.86
N GLN A 436 6.62 -4.03 -10.29
CA GLN A 436 6.61 -5.18 -9.39
C GLN A 436 7.86 -6.06 -9.56
N PHE A 437 8.40 -6.50 -8.43
CA PHE A 437 9.62 -7.27 -8.27
C PHE A 437 9.36 -8.42 -7.30
N SER A 438 9.82 -9.62 -7.64
CA SER A 438 9.85 -10.77 -6.73
C SER A 438 10.93 -10.59 -5.65
N GLU A 439 10.88 -11.40 -4.58
CA GLU A 439 11.88 -11.34 -3.49
C GLU A 439 13.31 -11.50 -4.00
N ALA A 440 13.54 -12.41 -4.95
CA ALA A 440 14.87 -12.62 -5.55
C ALA A 440 15.35 -11.38 -6.34
N GLU A 441 14.44 -10.68 -7.02
CA GLU A 441 14.75 -9.50 -7.85
C GLU A 441 14.98 -8.23 -7.02
N LEU A 442 14.49 -8.20 -5.78
CA LEU A 442 14.78 -7.09 -4.86
C LEU A 442 16.26 -7.05 -4.53
N THR A 443 16.86 -8.21 -4.25
CA THR A 443 18.26 -8.38 -3.86
C THR A 443 19.20 -8.67 -5.02
N GLU A 444 18.69 -8.86 -6.24
CA GLU A 444 19.51 -9.08 -7.43
C GLU A 444 20.32 -7.82 -7.79
N ASP A 445 21.58 -8.05 -8.19
CA ASP A 445 22.47 -7.03 -8.72
C ASP A 445 21.81 -6.25 -9.86
N PRO A 446 21.88 -4.91 -9.83
CA PRO A 446 21.30 -4.10 -10.89
C PRO A 446 22.05 -4.34 -12.19
N HIS A 447 21.31 -4.51 -13.28
CA HIS A 447 21.85 -4.56 -14.63
C HIS A 447 20.93 -3.80 -15.58
N THR A 448 21.51 -2.97 -16.45
CA THR A 448 20.73 -2.05 -17.31
C THR A 448 21.01 -2.19 -18.80
N TYR A 449 22.14 -2.79 -19.15
CA TYR A 449 22.45 -3.22 -20.50
C TYR A 449 22.27 -4.73 -20.63
N PHE A 450 21.52 -5.12 -21.66
CA PHE A 450 21.30 -6.51 -22.02
C PHE A 450 22.07 -6.81 -23.30
N PHE A 451 22.57 -8.03 -23.39
CA PHE A 451 23.37 -8.50 -24.51
C PHE A 451 23.03 -9.97 -24.78
N GLN A 452 23.36 -10.45 -25.97
CA GLN A 452 23.22 -11.85 -26.32
C GLN A 452 24.47 -12.33 -27.07
N LYS A 453 24.90 -13.57 -26.79
CA LYS A 453 26.05 -14.18 -27.46
C LYS A 453 25.69 -14.53 -28.91
N ILE A 454 26.60 -14.27 -29.84
CA ILE A 454 26.52 -14.84 -31.20
C ILE A 454 26.90 -16.32 -31.12
N LYS A 455 25.94 -17.21 -31.41
CA LYS A 455 26.12 -18.67 -31.29
C LYS A 455 26.87 -19.23 -32.50
N ALA A 456 27.75 -20.21 -32.29
CA ALA A 456 28.45 -20.92 -33.36
C ALA A 456 27.52 -21.51 -34.44
N ALA A 457 26.33 -21.95 -34.04
CA ALA A 457 25.33 -22.48 -34.98
C ALA A 457 24.91 -21.46 -36.07
N GLY A 458 24.97 -20.16 -35.76
CA GLY A 458 24.70 -19.07 -36.70
C GLY A 458 25.95 -18.35 -37.23
N PHE A 459 27.14 -18.70 -36.73
CA PHE A 459 28.40 -18.07 -37.14
C PHE A 459 29.50 -19.13 -37.27
N PRO A 460 29.63 -19.77 -38.45
CA PRO A 460 30.58 -20.86 -38.63
C PRO A 460 32.04 -20.41 -38.42
N GLY A 461 32.79 -21.10 -37.55
CA GLY A 461 34.20 -20.81 -37.29
C GLY A 461 34.45 -19.65 -36.31
N ILE A 462 33.44 -19.25 -35.53
CA ILE A 462 33.61 -18.25 -34.45
C ILE A 462 34.56 -18.74 -33.36
N GLU A 463 34.57 -20.05 -33.12
CA GLU A 463 35.42 -20.74 -32.15
C GLU A 463 36.91 -20.52 -32.41
N GLU A 464 37.28 -20.22 -33.66
CA GLU A 464 38.66 -19.95 -34.03
C GLU A 464 39.03 -18.45 -33.99
N LEU A 465 38.06 -17.56 -33.76
CA LEU A 465 38.24 -16.11 -33.69
C LEU A 465 38.39 -15.63 -32.24
N LEU A 466 37.74 -16.31 -31.30
CA LEU A 466 37.74 -15.95 -29.89
C LEU A 466 38.73 -16.82 -29.11
N LYS A 467 39.55 -16.18 -28.28
CA LYS A 467 40.39 -16.91 -27.32
C LYS A 467 39.50 -17.59 -26.29
N ASP A 468 39.85 -18.82 -25.93
CA ASP A 468 39.16 -19.61 -24.90
C ASP A 468 37.64 -19.70 -25.13
N TYR A 469 37.22 -19.90 -26.39
CA TYR A 469 35.81 -19.98 -26.79
C TYR A 469 35.03 -21.04 -25.99
N ALA A 470 35.68 -22.14 -25.62
CA ALA A 470 35.07 -23.17 -24.77
C ALA A 470 34.62 -22.62 -23.41
N THR A 471 35.39 -21.71 -22.81
CA THR A 471 35.04 -21.00 -21.57
C THR A 471 33.97 -19.94 -21.84
N PHE A 472 34.08 -19.23 -22.97
CA PHE A 472 33.09 -18.23 -23.39
C PHE A 472 31.69 -18.83 -23.65
N GLU A 473 31.59 -20.08 -24.10
CA GLU A 473 30.31 -20.79 -24.32
C GLU A 473 29.74 -21.44 -23.04
N GLN A 474 30.50 -21.54 -21.95
CA GLN A 474 30.00 -22.18 -20.72
C GLN A 474 28.77 -21.43 -20.18
N PRO A 475 27.67 -22.14 -19.85
CA PRO A 475 26.53 -21.56 -19.14
C PRO A 475 26.99 -20.98 -17.79
N GLY A 476 26.57 -19.75 -17.47
CA GLY A 476 26.95 -19.07 -16.22
C GLY A 476 28.31 -18.36 -16.25
N VAL A 477 29.26 -18.80 -17.07
CA VAL A 477 30.54 -18.09 -17.29
C VAL A 477 30.36 -17.08 -18.42
N ASN A 478 30.44 -15.80 -18.06
CA ASN A 478 30.00 -14.74 -18.94
C ASN A 478 30.98 -13.56 -18.81
N HIS A 479 32.05 -13.58 -19.61
CA HIS A 479 33.00 -12.47 -19.68
C HIS A 479 32.37 -11.18 -20.26
N LEU A 480 31.26 -11.31 -20.99
CA LEU A 480 30.53 -10.18 -21.57
C LEU A 480 29.90 -9.26 -20.49
N PRO A 481 29.19 -9.78 -19.47
CA PRO A 481 28.81 -9.02 -18.29
C PRO A 481 29.96 -8.30 -17.63
N GLU A 482 31.07 -8.98 -17.34
CA GLU A 482 32.24 -8.35 -16.70
C GLU A 482 32.77 -7.18 -17.54
N LEU A 483 32.90 -7.39 -18.85
CA LEU A 483 33.33 -6.37 -19.81
C LEU A 483 32.34 -5.20 -19.89
N ILE A 484 31.04 -5.49 -20.04
CA ILE A 484 30.00 -4.46 -20.19
C ILE A 484 29.81 -3.70 -18.87
N ASN A 485 29.76 -4.40 -17.75
CA ASN A 485 29.62 -3.83 -16.41
C ASN A 485 30.82 -2.95 -16.04
N SER A 486 32.01 -3.21 -16.59
CA SER A 486 33.15 -2.29 -16.42
C SER A 486 32.94 -0.91 -17.07
N TYR A 487 32.03 -0.81 -18.05
CA TYR A 487 31.62 0.44 -18.70
C TYR A 487 30.20 0.90 -18.31
N ASP A 488 29.39 0.02 -17.71
CA ASP A 488 28.09 0.36 -17.15
C ASP A 488 28.26 0.97 -15.74
N LYS A 489 27.35 1.89 -15.41
CA LYS A 489 27.13 2.31 -14.03
C LYS A 489 25.75 1.81 -13.63
N PRO A 490 25.60 0.50 -13.38
CA PRO A 490 24.29 -0.13 -13.27
C PRO A 490 23.45 0.46 -12.15
N VAL A 491 24.07 0.80 -11.01
CA VAL A 491 23.40 1.41 -9.87
C VAL A 491 22.84 2.80 -10.24
N GLU A 492 23.69 3.68 -10.78
CA GLU A 492 23.30 5.04 -11.20
C GLU A 492 22.18 5.00 -12.24
N ARG A 493 22.28 4.10 -13.23
CA ARG A 493 21.31 4.00 -14.31
C ARG A 493 20.00 3.39 -13.85
N SER A 494 20.03 2.35 -13.01
CA SER A 494 18.83 1.76 -12.39
C SER A 494 18.10 2.79 -11.54
N ASN A 495 18.85 3.60 -10.78
CA ASN A 495 18.27 4.67 -9.98
C ASN A 495 17.44 5.65 -10.83
N ARG A 496 17.93 6.02 -12.03
CA ARG A 496 17.18 6.89 -12.96
C ARG A 496 15.89 6.26 -13.48
N PHE A 497 15.88 4.94 -13.74
CA PHE A 497 14.66 4.23 -14.14
C PHE A 497 13.64 4.21 -13.00
N LEU A 498 14.09 3.89 -11.78
CA LEU A 498 13.22 3.90 -10.60
C LEU A 498 12.69 5.30 -10.29
N ASP A 499 13.52 6.35 -10.37
CA ASP A 499 13.09 7.74 -10.21
C ASP A 499 12.04 8.14 -11.25
N HIS A 500 12.21 7.69 -12.51
CA HIS A 500 11.21 7.91 -13.54
C HIS A 500 9.88 7.22 -13.20
N LEU A 501 9.91 5.97 -12.74
CA LEU A 501 8.71 5.22 -12.35
C LEU A 501 8.01 5.85 -11.15
N LEU A 502 8.75 6.20 -10.10
CA LEU A 502 8.25 6.90 -8.92
C LEU A 502 7.62 8.26 -9.28
N SER A 503 8.20 8.99 -10.24
CA SER A 503 7.68 10.29 -10.67
C SER A 503 6.27 10.21 -11.28
N ARG A 504 5.85 9.06 -11.82
CA ARG A 504 4.48 8.84 -12.31
C ARG A 504 3.44 8.96 -11.21
N PHE A 505 3.86 8.74 -9.96
CA PHE A 505 3.04 8.87 -8.77
C PHE A 505 3.38 10.12 -7.95
N ALA A 506 4.15 11.05 -8.53
CA ALA A 506 4.65 12.26 -7.89
C ALA A 506 5.55 12.04 -6.65
N GLU A 507 6.15 10.85 -6.52
CA GLU A 507 6.99 10.49 -5.38
C GLU A 507 8.46 10.89 -5.60
N ARG A 508 9.17 11.27 -4.53
CA ARG A 508 10.56 11.74 -4.57
C ARG A 508 11.35 11.26 -3.36
N PHE A 509 12.53 10.70 -3.61
CA PHE A 509 13.42 10.13 -2.58
C PHE A 509 14.68 10.99 -2.32
N SER A 510 14.77 12.20 -2.88
CA SER A 510 16.00 13.00 -2.85
C SER A 510 16.55 13.25 -1.45
N ASP A 511 15.66 13.61 -0.52
CA ASP A 511 16.04 13.97 0.85
C ASP A 511 16.55 12.73 1.60
N TYR A 512 15.83 11.62 1.49
CA TYR A 512 16.22 10.32 2.04
C TYR A 512 17.59 9.86 1.53
N VAL A 513 17.76 9.89 0.21
CA VAL A 513 19.02 9.51 -0.46
C VAL A 513 20.17 10.37 0.04
N MET A 514 19.98 11.70 0.10
CA MET A 514 21.01 12.61 0.62
C MET A 514 21.42 12.27 2.05
N GLN A 515 20.46 11.94 2.93
CA GLN A 515 20.76 11.52 4.30
C GLN A 515 21.56 10.21 4.34
N LEU A 516 21.14 9.18 3.59
CA LEU A 516 21.86 7.91 3.57
C LEU A 516 23.29 8.03 3.02
N TYR A 517 23.48 8.81 1.95
CA TYR A 517 24.83 9.08 1.42
C TYR A 517 25.71 9.84 2.41
N SER A 518 25.12 10.74 3.21
CA SER A 518 25.84 11.42 4.29
C SER A 518 26.29 10.46 5.39
N LEU A 519 25.53 9.40 5.66
CA LEU A 519 25.80 8.43 6.73
C LEU A 519 26.73 7.29 6.29
N TYR A 520 26.49 6.74 5.12
CA TYR A 520 27.13 5.50 4.65
C TYR A 520 27.97 5.68 3.38
N GLY A 521 28.05 6.89 2.83
CA GLY A 521 28.80 7.18 1.62
C GLY A 521 28.22 6.47 0.39
N GLN A 522 29.10 6.06 -0.54
CA GLN A 522 28.66 5.39 -1.78
C GLN A 522 28.03 4.01 -1.55
N LYS A 523 28.24 3.38 -0.39
CA LYS A 523 27.64 2.07 -0.07
C LYS A 523 26.12 2.14 0.09
N ALA A 524 25.57 3.31 0.41
CA ALA A 524 24.12 3.51 0.47
C ALA A 524 23.41 3.35 -0.89
N ALA A 525 24.14 3.40 -2.00
CA ALA A 525 23.56 3.47 -3.33
C ALA A 525 22.74 2.21 -3.68
N GLU A 526 23.19 1.03 -3.25
CA GLU A 526 22.50 -0.24 -3.47
C GLU A 526 21.28 -0.38 -2.56
N ASP A 527 21.41 -0.06 -1.27
CA ASP A 527 20.31 -0.06 -0.31
C ASP A 527 19.16 0.86 -0.80
N VAL A 528 19.48 2.05 -1.32
CA VAL A 528 18.50 2.98 -1.92
C VAL A 528 17.73 2.34 -3.08
N LEU A 529 18.37 1.52 -3.91
CA LEU A 529 17.67 0.83 -5.00
C LEU A 529 16.67 -0.17 -4.45
N VAL A 530 17.08 -0.95 -3.45
CA VAL A 530 16.20 -1.92 -2.78
C VAL A 530 14.99 -1.21 -2.19
N ASP A 531 15.21 -0.13 -1.43
CA ASP A 531 14.13 0.65 -0.79
C ASP A 531 13.15 1.21 -1.83
N LYS A 532 13.64 1.72 -2.96
CA LYS A 532 12.79 2.21 -4.05
C LYS A 532 11.99 1.09 -4.72
N LYS A 533 12.60 -0.08 -4.95
CA LYS A 533 11.89 -1.26 -5.50
C LYS A 533 10.80 -1.73 -4.53
N VAL A 534 11.10 -1.81 -3.23
CA VAL A 534 10.13 -2.18 -2.19
C VAL A 534 8.99 -1.17 -2.11
N PHE A 535 9.31 0.13 -2.11
CA PHE A 535 8.31 1.20 -2.11
C PHE A 535 7.40 1.14 -3.34
N LEU A 536 7.97 0.87 -4.54
CA LEU A 536 7.17 0.64 -5.75
C LEU A 536 6.28 -0.58 -5.58
N ASN A 537 6.83 -1.75 -5.22
CA ASN A 537 6.07 -3.00 -5.01
C ASN A 537 4.81 -2.78 -4.18
N GLU A 538 4.95 -2.08 -3.06
CA GLU A 538 3.90 -1.85 -2.08
C GLU A 538 3.10 -0.57 -2.34
N TYR A 539 3.40 0.16 -3.43
CA TYR A 539 2.78 1.45 -3.75
C TYR A 539 1.25 1.43 -3.72
N PRO A 540 0.56 0.41 -4.28
CA PRO A 540 -0.90 0.31 -4.17
C PRO A 540 -1.42 0.37 -2.73
N ALA A 541 -0.76 -0.31 -1.79
CA ALA A 541 -1.16 -0.30 -0.39
C ALA A 541 -0.83 1.05 0.28
N ILE A 542 0.43 1.50 0.21
CA ILE A 542 0.86 2.74 0.89
C ILE A 542 0.25 4.02 0.29
N SER A 543 -0.28 3.96 -0.94
CA SER A 543 -0.99 5.09 -1.55
C SER A 543 -2.47 5.10 -1.18
N ARG A 544 -3.15 3.95 -1.20
CA ARG A 544 -4.56 3.78 -0.83
C ARG A 544 -4.81 3.93 0.67
N ASP A 545 -3.92 3.36 1.48
CA ASP A 545 -4.14 3.16 2.92
C ASP A 545 -3.62 4.32 3.78
N ARG A 546 -3.24 5.48 3.19
CA ARG A 546 -2.63 6.62 3.92
C ARG A 546 -3.40 7.07 5.17
N SER A 547 -4.73 7.09 5.11
CA SER A 547 -5.59 7.51 6.22
C SER A 547 -5.90 6.38 7.20
N ALA A 548 -5.52 5.14 6.90
CA ALA A 548 -5.91 3.98 7.67
C ALA A 548 -5.31 4.01 9.08
N GLY A 549 -6.16 3.80 10.07
CA GLY A 549 -5.77 3.29 11.38
C GLY A 549 -5.67 1.77 11.34
N PHE A 550 -5.01 1.20 12.34
CA PHE A 550 -4.94 -0.26 12.45
C PHE A 550 -6.29 -0.85 12.90
N ASP A 551 -6.52 -2.12 12.54
CA ASP A 551 -7.73 -2.88 12.87
C ASP A 551 -7.54 -3.62 14.20
N TYR A 552 -8.08 -3.10 15.29
CA TYR A 552 -8.01 -3.77 16.58
C TYR A 552 -9.14 -4.78 16.82
N PHE A 553 -10.10 -4.92 15.90
CA PHE A 553 -11.30 -5.72 16.09
C PHE A 553 -11.17 -7.13 15.51
N ASN A 554 -10.36 -7.29 14.47
CA ASN A 554 -10.12 -8.59 13.84
C ASN A 554 -9.45 -9.58 14.81
N ASN A 555 -10.17 -10.61 15.24
CA ASN A 555 -9.70 -11.65 16.16
C ASN A 555 -8.99 -12.84 15.47
N ASP A 556 -8.96 -12.88 14.15
CA ASP A 556 -8.33 -13.98 13.38
C ASP A 556 -6.81 -13.82 13.25
N VAL A 557 -6.29 -12.63 13.56
CA VAL A 557 -4.87 -12.27 13.41
C VAL A 557 -4.35 -11.67 14.72
N GLU A 558 -3.14 -12.02 15.12
CA GLU A 558 -2.52 -11.42 16.31
C GLU A 558 -2.33 -9.89 16.15
N VAL A 559 -2.47 -9.12 17.23
CA VAL A 559 -2.23 -7.66 17.21
C VAL A 559 -0.76 -7.26 17.35
N TRP A 560 0.10 -8.21 17.69
CA TRP A 560 1.53 -8.01 17.93
C TRP A 560 2.38 -8.85 16.97
N ASP A 561 3.51 -8.30 16.54
CA ASP A 561 4.41 -8.82 15.50
C ASP A 561 3.76 -8.98 14.12
N THR A 562 2.75 -8.15 13.82
CA THR A 562 1.98 -8.18 12.57
C THR A 562 2.11 -6.88 11.77
N ASP A 563 1.72 -6.97 10.49
CA ASP A 563 1.65 -5.86 9.53
C ASP A 563 0.39 -4.99 9.69
N ASN A 564 -0.47 -5.31 10.67
CA ASN A 564 -1.63 -4.54 11.07
C ASN A 564 -1.23 -3.26 11.83
N VAL A 565 -0.67 -2.32 11.08
CA VAL A 565 -0.27 -0.99 11.51
C VAL A 565 -1.08 0.08 10.79
N SER A 566 -1.01 1.33 11.24
CA SER A 566 -1.62 2.44 10.49
C SER A 566 -0.94 2.60 9.13
N GLY A 567 -1.67 3.08 8.12
CA GLY A 567 -1.07 3.30 6.81
C GLY A 567 -0.02 4.42 6.82
N MET A 568 -0.14 5.36 7.77
CA MET A 568 0.92 6.32 8.08
C MET A 568 2.20 5.61 8.55
N GLU A 569 2.12 4.63 9.45
CA GLU A 569 3.28 3.84 9.90
C GLU A 569 3.93 3.11 8.74
N HIS A 570 3.14 2.37 7.96
CA HIS A 570 3.61 1.59 6.81
C HIS A 570 4.29 2.49 5.77
N ARG A 571 3.67 3.60 5.40
CA ARG A 571 4.21 4.54 4.40
C ARG A 571 5.50 5.19 4.87
N ILE A 572 5.54 5.74 6.10
CA ILE A 572 6.75 6.38 6.64
C ILE A 572 7.88 5.36 6.73
N ALA A 573 7.60 4.13 7.18
CA ALA A 573 8.60 3.05 7.22
C ALA A 573 9.23 2.83 5.84
N ARG A 574 8.46 2.80 4.75
CA ARG A 574 9.00 2.66 3.40
C ARG A 574 9.74 3.90 2.90
N LEU A 575 9.28 5.12 3.24
CA LEU A 575 9.96 6.37 2.87
C LEU A 575 11.33 6.55 3.55
N ILE A 576 11.57 5.86 4.65
CA ILE A 576 12.85 5.87 5.35
C ILE A 576 13.59 4.54 5.25
N GLY A 577 13.13 3.59 4.42
CA GLY A 577 13.77 2.28 4.25
C GLY A 577 13.89 1.49 5.54
N ILE A 578 12.79 1.34 6.29
CA ILE A 578 12.63 0.34 7.34
C ILE A 578 12.10 -0.94 6.67
N PRO A 579 12.87 -2.06 6.68
CA PRO A 579 12.47 -3.29 6.01
C PRO A 579 11.28 -3.98 6.67
N ASN A 580 11.22 -3.98 8.00
CA ASN A 580 10.15 -4.61 8.79
C ASN A 580 9.39 -3.54 9.58
N TYR A 581 8.19 -3.21 9.10
CA TYR A 581 7.31 -2.22 9.73
C TYR A 581 6.32 -2.85 10.72
N ASN A 582 6.40 -4.16 10.98
CA ASN A 582 5.50 -4.84 11.90
C ASN A 582 5.64 -4.27 13.32
N ARG A 583 4.51 -4.21 14.03
CA ARG A 583 4.43 -3.81 15.44
C ARG A 583 5.05 -4.88 16.33
N ARG A 584 6.35 -4.85 16.55
CA ARG A 584 7.10 -5.89 17.26
C ARG A 584 7.93 -5.32 18.39
N VAL A 585 8.56 -6.20 19.18
CA VAL A 585 9.55 -5.77 20.18
C VAL A 585 10.81 -5.31 19.45
N ILE A 586 11.18 -4.04 19.62
CA ILE A 586 12.38 -3.42 19.04
C ILE A 586 13.45 -3.25 20.12
N SER A 587 13.05 -3.03 21.38
CA SER A 587 13.98 -2.82 22.50
C SER A 587 14.86 -4.04 22.85
N VAL A 588 14.38 -5.26 22.54
CA VAL A 588 15.04 -6.52 22.88
C VAL A 588 15.24 -7.37 21.64
N ILE A 589 16.48 -7.44 21.18
CA ILE A 589 16.93 -8.37 20.15
C ILE A 589 16.82 -9.81 20.72
N LYS A 590 16.14 -10.75 20.05
CA LYS A 590 16.12 -12.17 20.47
C LYS A 590 17.45 -12.84 20.17
N TYR A 591 18.30 -13.07 21.16
CA TYR A 591 19.56 -13.81 20.99
C TYR A 591 19.78 -14.80 22.13
N GLU A 592 20.61 -15.81 21.88
CA GLU A 592 21.03 -16.73 22.94
C GLU A 592 22.32 -16.21 23.57
N ILE A 593 22.25 -15.82 24.85
CA ILE A 593 23.43 -15.84 25.72
C ILE A 593 23.35 -17.09 26.56
N TYR A 594 24.35 -17.94 26.43
CA TYR A 594 24.49 -19.15 27.21
C TYR A 594 25.75 -19.10 28.05
N GLN A 595 25.70 -19.80 29.18
CA GLN A 595 26.85 -20.03 30.02
C GLN A 595 27.63 -21.23 29.47
N GLU A 596 28.90 -21.05 29.18
CA GLU A 596 29.80 -22.15 28.84
C GLU A 596 30.33 -22.73 30.16
N LEU A 597 29.89 -23.94 30.52
CA LEU A 597 30.41 -24.65 31.70
C LEU A 597 31.82 -25.16 31.38
N ASP A 598 32.82 -24.45 31.88
CA ASP A 598 34.22 -24.82 31.80
C ASP A 598 34.68 -25.64 33.02
N ALA A 599 35.85 -26.26 32.92
CA ALA A 599 36.38 -27.14 33.96
C ALA A 599 37.02 -26.37 35.14
N ASP A 600 37.14 -25.05 35.02
CA ASP A 600 37.79 -24.13 35.96
C ASP A 600 36.80 -23.39 36.89
N GLY A 601 35.49 -23.63 36.72
CA GLY A 601 34.47 -23.24 37.70
C GLY A 601 34.21 -21.73 37.74
N LYS A 602 34.38 -21.04 36.62
CA LYS A 602 34.07 -19.62 36.46
C LYS A 602 32.89 -19.47 35.50
N ASP A 603 31.99 -18.54 35.80
CA ASP A 603 30.86 -18.26 34.93
C ASP A 603 31.34 -17.46 33.70
N GLU A 604 31.51 -18.12 32.56
CA GLU A 604 31.88 -17.49 31.29
C GLU A 604 30.68 -17.50 30.31
N PHE A 605 30.29 -16.31 29.84
CA PHE A 605 29.17 -16.09 28.95
C PHE A 605 29.61 -15.94 27.49
N ARG A 606 28.78 -16.45 26.57
CA ARG A 606 28.94 -16.27 25.12
C ARG A 606 27.60 -16.01 24.47
N PHE A 607 27.62 -15.29 23.36
CA PHE A 607 26.43 -15.06 22.54
C PHE A 607 26.48 -15.88 21.24
N ARG A 608 25.30 -16.26 20.76
CA ARG A 608 25.07 -16.82 19.43
C ARG A 608 23.89 -16.13 18.77
N LEU A 609 24.05 -15.85 17.49
CA LEU A 609 22.95 -15.52 16.60
C LEU A 609 22.41 -16.81 16.01
N ILE A 610 21.10 -17.03 16.13
CA ILE A 610 20.43 -18.26 15.71
C ILE A 610 19.30 -17.90 14.77
N ASP A 611 19.17 -18.64 13.67
CA ASP A 611 17.98 -18.61 12.84
C ASP A 611 16.80 -19.24 13.60
N PRO A 612 15.74 -18.49 13.93
CA PRO A 612 14.62 -19.00 14.73
C PRO A 612 13.80 -20.08 14.00
N VAL A 613 13.88 -20.16 12.67
CA VAL A 613 13.14 -21.15 11.87
C VAL A 613 13.93 -22.44 11.76
N THR A 614 15.21 -22.35 11.42
CA THR A 614 16.04 -23.54 11.17
C THR A 614 16.86 -23.99 12.38
N ASN A 615 16.86 -23.22 13.47
CA ASN A 615 17.76 -23.37 14.63
C ASN A 615 19.25 -23.41 14.26
N LYS A 616 19.63 -22.84 13.10
CA LYS A 616 21.03 -22.83 12.64
C LYS A 616 21.77 -21.70 13.32
N ILE A 617 22.96 -21.98 13.86
CA ILE A 617 23.85 -20.93 14.40
C ILE A 617 24.44 -20.16 13.23
N LEU A 618 24.10 -18.89 13.14
CA LEU A 618 24.56 -18.01 12.06
C LEU A 618 25.86 -17.29 12.41
N LEU A 619 26.04 -16.98 13.69
CA LEU A 619 27.21 -16.25 14.18
C LEU A 619 27.45 -16.57 15.65
N SER A 620 28.69 -16.51 16.12
CA SER A 620 29.04 -16.75 17.52
C SER A 620 30.08 -15.76 18.01
N SER A 621 30.05 -15.45 19.31
CA SER A 621 31.08 -14.61 19.92
C SER A 621 32.47 -15.24 19.78
N SER A 622 33.45 -14.40 19.46
CA SER A 622 34.87 -14.81 19.43
C SER A 622 35.51 -14.76 20.81
N HIS A 623 34.99 -13.91 21.70
CA HIS A 623 35.44 -13.75 23.08
C HIS A 623 34.46 -14.39 24.07
N LYS A 624 34.98 -14.69 25.26
CA LYS A 624 34.24 -15.08 26.45
C LYS A 624 34.13 -13.88 27.40
N TYR A 625 33.00 -13.74 28.06
CA TYR A 625 32.72 -12.61 28.94
C TYR A 625 32.45 -13.10 30.35
N SER A 626 33.12 -12.55 31.36
CA SER A 626 32.87 -12.89 32.77
C SER A 626 31.59 -12.28 33.32
N VAL A 627 31.00 -11.31 32.61
CA VAL A 627 29.78 -10.61 32.99
C VAL A 627 28.78 -10.69 31.84
N ARG A 628 27.55 -11.11 32.15
CA ARG A 628 26.47 -11.23 31.15
C ARG A 628 26.21 -9.91 30.41
N ALA A 629 26.15 -8.79 31.12
CA ALA A 629 25.90 -7.48 30.51
C ALA A 629 26.96 -7.09 29.45
N ASP A 630 28.24 -7.40 29.68
CA ASP A 630 29.31 -7.13 28.71
C ASP A 630 29.13 -7.99 27.44
N CYS A 631 28.63 -9.22 27.61
CA CYS A 631 28.28 -10.11 26.51
C CYS A 631 27.10 -9.57 25.68
N GLU A 632 26.09 -9.00 26.33
CA GLU A 632 24.94 -8.36 25.68
C GLU A 632 25.36 -7.14 24.87
N VAL A 633 26.25 -6.30 25.42
CA VAL A 633 26.84 -5.15 24.69
C VAL A 633 27.60 -5.62 23.46
N ALA A 634 28.45 -6.64 23.61
CA ALA A 634 29.22 -7.18 22.49
C ALA A 634 28.34 -7.79 21.40
N PHE A 635 27.24 -8.45 21.78
CA PHE A 635 26.27 -8.96 20.83
C PHE A 635 25.60 -7.83 20.02
N LYS A 636 25.12 -6.77 20.69
CA LYS A 636 24.55 -5.58 20.01
C LYS A 636 25.54 -4.96 19.03
N THR A 637 26.80 -4.84 19.44
CA THR A 637 27.89 -4.39 18.56
C THR A 637 28.06 -5.32 17.36
N ALA A 638 28.05 -6.63 17.55
CA ALA A 638 28.15 -7.60 16.45
C ALA A 638 27.00 -7.46 15.46
N MET A 639 25.75 -7.32 15.90
CA MET A 639 24.58 -7.14 15.01
C MET A 639 24.69 -5.86 14.16
N ARG A 640 25.07 -4.74 14.80
CA ARG A 640 25.32 -3.48 14.09
C ARG A 640 26.39 -3.64 13.00
N LEU A 641 27.48 -4.35 13.30
CA LEU A 641 28.57 -4.56 12.35
C LEU A 641 28.18 -5.52 11.22
N CYS A 642 27.38 -6.54 11.53
CA CYS A 642 26.86 -7.49 10.53
C CYS A 642 25.96 -6.83 9.48
N ALA A 643 25.43 -5.63 9.73
CA ALA A 643 24.62 -4.92 8.74
C ALA A 643 25.46 -4.27 7.61
N ASP A 644 26.79 -4.18 7.76
CA ASP A 644 27.71 -3.59 6.78
C ASP A 644 28.81 -4.59 6.38
N GLY A 645 28.82 -4.95 5.09
CA GLY A 645 29.77 -5.90 4.49
C GLY A 645 31.24 -5.56 4.71
N SER A 646 31.59 -4.29 4.96
CA SER A 646 32.99 -3.91 5.21
C SER A 646 33.54 -4.34 6.56
N ASN A 647 32.68 -4.75 7.49
CA ASN A 647 33.11 -5.27 8.79
C ASN A 647 33.48 -6.75 8.72
N TYR A 648 33.27 -7.40 7.56
CA TYR A 648 33.60 -8.79 7.35
C TYR A 648 35.05 -8.97 6.93
N SER A 649 35.72 -9.94 7.56
CA SER A 649 37.07 -10.37 7.21
C SER A 649 37.04 -11.83 6.83
N ALA A 650 37.19 -12.10 5.53
CA ALA A 650 37.36 -13.45 4.99
C ALA A 650 38.66 -14.08 5.50
N LYS A 651 38.60 -15.36 5.85
CA LYS A 651 39.70 -16.15 6.39
C LYS A 651 39.70 -17.56 5.79
N LEU A 652 40.88 -18.17 5.83
CA LEU A 652 41.12 -19.55 5.44
C LEU A 652 41.60 -20.34 6.64
N THR A 653 41.09 -21.56 6.80
CA THR A 653 41.63 -22.55 7.73
C THR A 653 42.89 -23.20 7.15
N SER A 654 43.65 -23.90 7.99
CA SER A 654 44.86 -24.61 7.56
C SER A 654 44.61 -25.74 6.55
N ASP A 655 43.39 -26.28 6.52
CA ASP A 655 42.91 -27.28 5.57
C ASP A 655 42.25 -26.68 4.31
N GLY A 656 42.32 -25.36 4.13
CA GLY A 656 41.89 -24.68 2.91
C GLY A 656 40.40 -24.33 2.85
N LYS A 657 39.65 -24.46 3.96
CA LYS A 657 38.24 -24.07 4.01
C LYS A 657 38.08 -22.59 4.34
N HIS A 658 37.02 -21.99 3.83
CA HIS A 658 36.70 -20.57 3.97
C HIS A 658 35.79 -20.32 5.17
N TYR A 659 35.99 -19.21 5.88
CA TYR A 659 35.07 -18.68 6.88
C TYR A 659 35.25 -17.17 7.02
N PHE A 660 34.35 -16.51 7.73
CA PHE A 660 34.45 -15.08 7.96
C PHE A 660 34.35 -14.70 9.43
N ASN A 661 34.97 -13.57 9.73
CA ASN A 661 34.94 -12.89 11.02
C ASN A 661 34.23 -11.54 10.85
N VAL A 662 33.50 -11.12 11.88
CA VAL A 662 32.96 -9.77 12.01
C VAL A 662 33.88 -8.99 12.93
N THR A 663 34.37 -7.87 12.44
CA THR A 663 35.45 -7.11 13.07
C THR A 663 35.10 -5.65 13.32
N GLU A 664 35.61 -5.08 14.40
CA GLU A 664 35.54 -3.66 14.71
C GLU A 664 36.97 -3.13 14.86
N ASN A 665 37.39 -2.20 14.02
CA ASN A 665 38.76 -1.65 14.03
C ASN A 665 39.86 -2.74 14.00
N GLY A 666 39.60 -3.86 13.31
CA GLY A 666 40.50 -5.01 13.22
C GLY A 666 40.40 -6.04 14.35
N ASN A 667 39.63 -5.78 15.41
CA ASN A 667 39.37 -6.75 16.47
C ASN A 667 38.18 -7.65 16.11
N VAL A 668 38.32 -8.96 16.27
CA VAL A 668 37.26 -9.92 15.95
C VAL A 668 36.23 -9.97 17.07
N ILE A 669 35.01 -9.47 16.81
CA ILE A 669 33.91 -9.50 17.77
C ILE A 669 33.17 -10.85 17.70
N ALA A 670 32.92 -11.32 16.48
CA ALA A 670 32.17 -12.55 16.23
C ALA A 670 32.72 -13.29 15.01
N ARG A 671 32.39 -14.57 14.89
CA ARG A 671 32.84 -15.42 13.79
C ARG A 671 31.77 -16.40 13.35
N ARG A 672 31.85 -16.80 12.08
CA ARG A 672 31.13 -17.95 11.58
C ARG A 672 31.82 -19.24 12.05
N ILE A 673 31.04 -20.18 12.59
CA ILE A 673 31.56 -21.48 13.06
C ILE A 673 31.54 -22.53 11.95
N GLU A 674 30.61 -22.40 11.01
CA GLU A 674 30.56 -23.22 9.79
C GLU A 674 31.66 -22.80 8.81
N TYR A 675 32.31 -23.78 8.18
CA TYR A 675 33.33 -23.58 7.15
C TYR A 675 32.78 -23.95 5.78
N PHE A 676 33.18 -23.20 4.76
CA PHE A 676 32.74 -23.34 3.36
C PHE A 676 33.87 -23.89 2.49
N GLU A 677 33.52 -24.63 1.44
CA GLU A 677 34.53 -25.23 0.54
C GLU A 677 35.05 -24.20 -0.48
N THR A 678 34.27 -23.18 -0.81
CA THR A 678 34.63 -22.13 -1.78
C THR A 678 34.41 -20.73 -1.21
N ALA A 679 35.07 -19.73 -1.80
CA ALA A 679 34.86 -18.32 -1.47
C ALA A 679 33.43 -17.85 -1.78
N GLU A 680 32.86 -18.29 -2.91
CA GLU A 680 31.49 -17.95 -3.33
C GLU A 680 30.43 -18.40 -2.29
N GLN A 681 30.55 -19.62 -1.75
CA GLN A 681 29.65 -20.11 -0.70
C GLN A 681 29.76 -19.30 0.61
N MET A 682 30.96 -18.79 0.89
CA MET A 682 31.20 -17.92 2.05
C MET A 682 30.56 -16.55 1.82
N ASP A 683 30.69 -15.98 0.62
CA ASP A 683 30.09 -14.71 0.24
C ASP A 683 28.55 -14.80 0.27
N ASP A 684 27.94 -15.86 -0.29
CA ASP A 684 26.50 -16.14 -0.17
C ASP A 684 26.03 -16.19 1.28
N ALA A 685 26.84 -16.78 2.17
CA ALA A 685 26.52 -16.87 3.59
C ALA A 685 26.68 -15.53 4.33
N ILE A 686 27.59 -14.66 3.87
CA ILE A 686 27.71 -13.28 4.34
C ILE A 686 26.47 -12.50 3.93
N ASP A 687 26.07 -12.59 2.66
CA ASP A 687 24.88 -11.91 2.12
C ASP A 687 23.60 -12.37 2.82
N PHE A 688 23.46 -13.69 3.02
CA PHE A 688 22.36 -14.24 3.81
C PHE A 688 22.36 -13.69 5.23
N LEU A 689 23.51 -13.69 5.92
CA LEU A 689 23.60 -13.17 7.29
C LEU A 689 23.29 -11.67 7.35
N MET A 690 23.80 -10.88 6.42
CA MET A 690 23.51 -9.45 6.28
C MET A 690 22.02 -9.23 6.09
N ALA A 691 21.40 -9.90 5.12
CA ALA A 691 19.97 -9.81 4.84
C ALA A 691 19.14 -10.27 6.05
N PHE A 692 19.54 -11.36 6.70
CA PHE A 692 18.89 -11.91 7.88
C PHE A 692 18.95 -10.94 9.08
N VAL A 693 20.11 -10.33 9.36
CA VAL A 693 20.26 -9.33 10.43
C VAL A 693 19.46 -8.07 10.10
N ARG A 694 19.54 -7.57 8.86
CA ARG A 694 18.74 -6.43 8.39
C ARG A 694 17.23 -6.68 8.50
N LYS A 695 16.77 -7.91 8.25
CA LYS A 695 15.36 -8.29 8.31
C LYS A 695 14.85 -8.54 9.74
N ASN A 696 15.57 -9.36 10.49
CA ASN A 696 15.09 -9.92 11.77
C ASN A 696 15.61 -9.17 13.00
N TYR A 697 16.68 -8.40 12.83
CA TYR A 697 17.36 -7.67 13.90
C TYR A 697 17.62 -6.22 13.51
N SER A 698 16.74 -5.69 12.65
CA SER A 698 16.55 -4.26 12.52
C SER A 698 16.02 -3.74 13.86
N ASP A 699 16.89 -3.07 14.62
CA ASP A 699 16.54 -2.22 15.77
C ASP A 699 15.65 -1.02 15.35
N GLU A 700 15.23 -0.98 14.09
CA GLU A 700 14.50 0.12 13.47
C GLU A 700 13.05 -0.27 13.20
N GLY A 701 12.18 0.63 13.63
CA GLY A 701 10.73 0.52 13.66
C GLY A 701 10.23 1.65 14.55
N PHE A 702 8.93 1.82 14.65
CA PHE A 702 8.33 2.80 15.54
C PHE A 702 6.86 2.43 15.79
N PHE A 703 6.24 3.12 16.73
CA PHE A 703 4.84 2.86 17.10
C PHE A 703 4.04 4.14 17.01
N VAL A 704 2.81 4.04 16.52
CA VAL A 704 1.80 5.11 16.60
C VAL A 704 0.72 4.70 17.59
N VAL A 705 0.51 5.56 18.58
CA VAL A 705 -0.54 5.42 19.58
C VAL A 705 -1.62 6.45 19.30
N GLU A 706 -2.81 5.98 18.99
CA GLU A 706 -3.99 6.81 18.77
C GLU A 706 -4.67 7.12 20.09
N HIS A 707 -4.71 8.41 20.46
CA HIS A 707 -5.23 8.79 21.77
C HIS A 707 -6.72 8.48 21.88
N ILE A 708 -7.49 8.64 20.79
CA ILE A 708 -8.93 8.35 20.78
C ILE A 708 -9.24 6.93 21.25
N LEU A 709 -8.35 5.96 20.98
CA LEU A 709 -8.53 4.56 21.36
C LEU A 709 -8.28 4.31 22.85
N LEU A 710 -7.59 5.22 23.54
CA LEU A 710 -7.32 5.19 24.99
C LEU A 710 -8.49 5.75 25.81
N ARG A 711 -9.62 6.11 25.20
CA ARG A 711 -10.80 6.57 25.94
C ARG A 711 -11.41 5.39 26.71
N PRO A 712 -11.69 5.52 28.02
CA PRO A 712 -12.32 4.46 28.80
C PRO A 712 -13.83 4.44 28.57
N ASP A 713 -14.50 3.29 28.62
CA ASP A 713 -15.96 3.23 28.48
C ASP A 713 -16.69 3.91 29.68
N ILE A 714 -17.34 5.04 29.42
CA ILE A 714 -18.07 5.81 30.44
C ILE A 714 -19.21 5.00 31.08
N ALA A 715 -19.90 4.15 30.32
CA ALA A 715 -20.98 3.33 30.84
C ALA A 715 -20.42 2.31 31.83
N TYR A 716 -19.31 1.65 31.48
CA TYR A 716 -18.62 0.74 32.38
C TYR A 716 -18.11 1.43 33.65
N LEU A 717 -17.41 2.58 33.53
CA LEU A 717 -16.88 3.33 34.68
C LEU A 717 -17.96 3.74 35.69
N LYS A 718 -19.21 3.97 35.24
CA LYS A 718 -20.34 4.28 36.12
C LYS A 718 -20.84 3.08 36.91
N THR A 719 -20.55 1.85 36.47
CA THR A 719 -20.92 0.63 37.19
C THR A 719 -19.94 0.29 38.31
N VAL A 720 -18.69 0.75 38.21
CA VAL A 720 -17.63 0.49 39.20
C VAL A 720 -17.55 1.64 40.23
N PRO A 721 -17.66 1.37 41.54
CA PRO A 721 -17.63 2.43 42.56
C PRO A 721 -16.35 3.27 42.54
N GLY A 722 -16.50 4.59 42.38
CA GLY A 722 -15.39 5.55 42.43
C GLY A 722 -14.66 5.79 41.11
N GLU A 723 -14.75 4.87 40.14
CA GLU A 723 -13.97 4.96 38.89
C GLU A 723 -14.46 6.05 37.92
N ALA A 724 -15.76 6.39 37.95
CA ALA A 724 -16.30 7.49 37.15
C ALA A 724 -15.68 8.87 37.48
N VAL A 725 -15.07 9.02 38.66
CA VAL A 725 -14.40 10.25 39.11
C VAL A 725 -12.90 10.07 39.34
N ASN A 726 -12.35 8.90 39.01
CA ASN A 726 -10.93 8.62 39.13
C ASN A 726 -10.16 9.21 37.92
N PRO A 727 -9.26 10.19 38.13
CA PRO A 727 -8.56 10.85 37.04
C PRO A 727 -7.53 9.95 36.33
N ASP A 728 -7.06 8.88 36.98
CA ASP A 728 -6.05 7.97 36.42
C ASP A 728 -6.60 7.16 35.22
N ASN A 729 -7.93 7.10 35.07
CA ASN A 729 -8.61 6.48 33.93
C ASN A 729 -8.51 7.30 32.64
N PHE A 730 -8.05 8.55 32.71
CA PHE A 730 -8.09 9.49 31.60
C PHE A 730 -6.69 10.01 31.26
N LEU A 731 -6.52 10.40 30.00
CA LEU A 731 -5.33 11.14 29.59
C LEU A 731 -5.27 12.49 30.33
N PRO A 732 -4.10 12.90 30.84
CA PRO A 732 -3.96 14.17 31.53
C PRO A 732 -4.12 15.35 30.57
N VAL A 733 -4.62 16.46 31.10
CA VAL A 733 -4.83 17.71 30.35
C VAL A 733 -3.61 18.62 30.52
N CYS A 734 -3.05 19.11 29.41
CA CYS A 734 -1.99 20.11 29.43
C CYS A 734 -2.59 21.51 29.56
N ALA A 735 -2.86 21.96 30.79
CA ALA A 735 -3.25 23.34 31.06
C ALA A 735 -1.99 24.21 31.25
N ASP A 736 -1.46 24.75 30.16
CA ASP A 736 -0.41 25.78 30.27
C ASP A 736 -1.03 27.10 30.73
N LYS A 737 -0.41 27.78 31.69
CA LYS A 737 -1.00 28.97 32.35
C LYS A 737 -0.99 30.23 31.48
N ASP A 738 -0.13 30.26 30.45
CA ASP A 738 0.10 31.41 29.58
C ASP A 738 -0.52 31.22 28.17
N CYS A 739 -1.37 30.21 27.98
CA CYS A 739 -2.00 30.00 26.69
C CYS A 739 -3.31 30.79 26.56
N ASP A 740 -3.19 31.99 25.96
CA ASP A 740 -4.33 32.69 25.39
C ASP A 740 -4.84 31.91 24.16
N ASP A 741 -6.15 31.60 24.16
CA ASP A 741 -6.92 30.85 23.16
C ASP A 741 -6.66 29.33 23.04
N GLY A 742 -7.41 28.55 23.81
CA GLY A 742 -7.81 27.19 23.42
C GLY A 742 -6.75 26.07 23.52
N CYS A 743 -5.64 26.27 24.23
CA CYS A 743 -4.73 25.16 24.54
C CYS A 743 -5.49 24.00 25.20
N ALA A 744 -5.29 22.83 24.59
CA ALA A 744 -6.31 21.82 24.45
C ALA A 744 -6.69 21.10 25.75
N MET A 745 -7.89 21.42 26.23
CA MET A 745 -8.61 20.59 27.20
C MET A 745 -8.93 19.18 26.67
N ASP A 746 -8.83 18.97 25.36
CA ASP A 746 -9.07 17.69 24.69
C ASP A 746 -7.76 16.92 24.41
N PRO A 747 -7.39 15.91 25.21
CA PRO A 747 -6.22 15.08 24.95
C PRO A 747 -6.48 13.92 23.97
N TYR A 748 -7.72 13.72 23.50
CA TYR A 748 -8.14 12.55 22.72
C TYR A 748 -8.31 12.84 21.23
N SER A 749 -9.11 13.86 20.91
CA SER A 749 -9.54 14.11 19.53
C SER A 749 -8.36 14.41 18.61
N PHE A 750 -8.22 13.63 17.54
CA PHE A 750 -7.22 13.84 16.48
C PHE A 750 -5.79 14.03 17.01
N ARG A 751 -5.40 13.20 17.99
CA ARG A 751 -4.06 13.21 18.59
C ARG A 751 -3.42 11.84 18.50
N ILE A 752 -2.14 11.84 18.14
CA ILE A 752 -1.30 10.65 18.21
C ILE A 752 -0.02 10.93 18.97
N THR A 753 0.54 9.87 19.55
CA THR A 753 1.93 9.84 20.00
C THR A 753 2.71 8.87 19.12
N VAL A 754 3.80 9.34 18.52
CA VAL A 754 4.73 8.54 17.72
C VAL A 754 5.95 8.23 18.58
N ILE A 755 6.18 6.94 18.86
CA ILE A 755 7.28 6.45 19.69
C ILE A 755 8.39 5.93 18.80
N MET A 756 9.54 6.58 18.85
CA MET A 756 10.73 6.27 18.06
C MET A 756 11.86 5.71 18.95
N PRO A 757 12.63 4.70 18.51
CA PRO A 757 13.83 4.29 19.22
C PRO A 757 14.95 5.33 19.03
N ALA A 758 15.62 5.71 20.13
CA ALA A 758 16.66 6.74 20.11
C ALA A 758 18.06 6.21 19.73
N ASN A 759 18.27 4.90 19.84
CA ASN A 759 19.62 4.32 19.95
C ASN A 759 20.13 3.61 18.69
N THR A 760 19.37 3.54 17.60
CA THR A 760 19.85 2.92 16.34
C THR A 760 20.92 3.78 15.67
N ALA A 761 21.74 3.20 14.80
CA ALA A 761 22.90 3.89 14.21
C ALA A 761 22.51 5.21 13.52
N ARG A 762 21.52 5.18 12.62
CA ARG A 762 21.03 6.39 11.93
C ARG A 762 20.07 7.22 12.79
N PHE A 763 19.34 6.63 13.75
CA PHE A 763 18.50 7.41 14.65
C PHE A 763 19.29 8.16 15.73
N ARG A 764 20.60 7.98 15.90
CA ARG A 764 21.42 8.87 16.75
C ARG A 764 21.76 10.19 16.07
N GLU A 765 21.70 10.23 14.75
CA GLU A 765 22.18 11.35 13.94
C GLU A 765 21.13 12.46 13.89
N THR A 766 21.49 13.65 14.39
CA THR A 766 20.54 14.76 14.56
C THR A 766 19.90 15.19 13.23
N GLY A 767 20.68 15.24 12.15
CA GLY A 767 20.15 15.58 10.82
C GLY A 767 19.11 14.57 10.32
N PHE A 768 19.31 13.28 10.62
CA PHE A 768 18.37 12.24 10.24
C PHE A 768 17.10 12.27 11.11
N ARG A 769 17.23 12.57 12.42
CA ARG A 769 16.06 12.80 13.29
C ARG A 769 15.20 13.96 12.82
N GLU A 770 15.81 15.12 12.54
CA GLU A 770 15.10 16.31 12.04
C GLU A 770 14.35 15.98 10.73
N TYR A 771 14.98 15.21 9.84
CA TYR A 771 14.36 14.71 8.62
C TYR A 771 13.13 13.83 8.90
N ILE A 772 13.28 12.82 9.77
CA ILE A 772 12.17 11.92 10.14
C ILE A 772 11.04 12.68 10.82
N GLU A 773 11.34 13.58 11.77
CA GLU A 773 10.31 14.36 12.45
C GLU A 773 9.52 15.24 11.49
N LYS A 774 10.21 15.87 10.52
CA LYS A 774 9.57 16.61 9.44
C LYS A 774 8.71 15.69 8.59
N LEU A 775 9.23 14.52 8.22
CA LEU A 775 8.51 13.54 7.40
C LEU A 775 7.23 13.06 8.10
N ILE A 776 7.33 12.66 9.38
CA ILE A 776 6.18 12.29 10.22
C ILE A 776 5.13 13.39 10.16
N ARG A 777 5.51 14.66 10.32
CA ARG A 777 4.56 15.79 10.28
C ARG A 777 3.92 15.99 8.90
N MET A 778 4.65 15.74 7.81
CA MET A 778 4.12 15.88 6.45
C MET A 778 3.18 14.72 6.07
N GLU A 779 3.46 13.51 6.56
CA GLU A 779 2.66 12.31 6.30
C GLU A 779 1.49 12.15 7.29
N THR A 780 1.48 12.90 8.40
CA THR A 780 0.34 12.93 9.32
C THR A 780 -0.83 13.71 8.69
N PRO A 781 -2.09 13.22 8.76
CA PRO A 781 -3.24 13.99 8.32
C PRO A 781 -3.28 15.39 8.96
N ALA A 782 -3.61 16.42 8.17
CA ALA A 782 -3.46 17.82 8.60
C ALA A 782 -4.27 18.21 9.87
N HIS A 783 -5.36 17.50 10.14
CA HIS A 783 -6.20 17.71 11.32
C HIS A 783 -5.74 16.90 12.55
N VAL A 784 -4.78 15.97 12.37
CA VAL A 784 -4.21 15.13 13.42
C VAL A 784 -2.92 15.77 13.94
N GLN A 785 -2.78 15.86 15.26
CA GLN A 785 -1.61 16.42 15.93
C GLN A 785 -0.67 15.31 16.42
N PRO A 786 0.54 15.17 15.84
CA PRO A 786 1.52 14.19 16.31
C PRO A 786 2.44 14.76 17.41
N LYS A 787 2.55 14.02 18.51
CA LYS A 787 3.63 14.16 19.51
C LYS A 787 4.69 13.11 19.22
N ILE A 788 5.94 13.51 18.96
CA ILE A 788 7.03 12.58 18.65
C ILE A 788 7.91 12.42 19.89
N CYS A 789 8.20 11.18 20.29
CA CYS A 789 9.01 10.86 21.46
C CYS A 789 10.12 9.87 21.08
N TRP A 790 11.39 10.25 21.31
CA TRP A 790 12.54 9.37 21.14
C TRP A 790 12.92 8.68 22.46
N LEU A 791 12.87 7.35 22.53
CA LEU A 791 13.08 6.57 23.76
C LEU A 791 14.37 5.77 23.75
N ASN A 792 15.00 5.65 24.92
CA ASN A 792 16.07 4.66 25.10
C ASN A 792 15.49 3.23 25.19
N ASP A 793 16.35 2.22 25.09
CA ASP A 793 15.95 0.80 25.08
C ASP A 793 15.11 0.41 26.31
N THR A 794 15.43 0.95 27.50
CA THR A 794 14.71 0.64 28.74
C THR A 794 13.30 1.22 28.75
N GLU A 795 13.16 2.50 28.42
CA GLU A 795 11.85 3.17 28.33
C GLU A 795 11.00 2.57 27.22
N LEU A 796 11.62 2.23 26.09
CA LEU A 796 10.96 1.58 24.97
C LEU A 796 10.43 0.19 25.35
N GLY A 797 11.23 -0.62 26.05
CA GLY A 797 10.79 -1.95 26.50
C GLY A 797 9.64 -1.92 27.50
N LEU A 798 9.62 -0.92 28.41
CA LEU A 798 8.48 -0.70 29.31
C LEU A 798 7.21 -0.32 28.52
N PHE A 799 7.35 0.59 27.55
CA PHE A 799 6.24 0.97 26.68
C PHE A 799 5.73 -0.21 25.85
N GLU A 800 6.61 -0.97 25.19
CA GLU A 800 6.25 -2.12 24.36
C GLU A 800 5.46 -3.17 25.14
N SER A 801 5.89 -3.47 26.37
CA SER A 801 5.20 -4.41 27.25
C SER A 801 3.77 -3.94 27.62
N ALA A 802 3.64 -2.68 28.04
CA ALA A 802 2.35 -2.12 28.42
C ALA A 802 1.41 -1.95 27.22
N PHE A 803 1.93 -1.49 26.09
CA PHE A 803 1.15 -1.29 24.88
C PHE A 803 0.66 -2.63 24.30
N ARG A 804 1.52 -3.65 24.28
CA ARG A 804 1.13 -5.01 23.89
C ARG A 804 -0.01 -5.54 24.75
N THR A 805 0.16 -5.50 26.07
CA THR A 805 -0.86 -6.01 27.02
C THR A 805 -2.20 -5.31 26.82
N TRP A 806 -2.18 -3.97 26.71
CA TRP A 806 -3.39 -3.19 26.46
C TRP A 806 -4.05 -3.54 25.12
N LEU A 807 -3.25 -3.76 24.07
CA LEU A 807 -3.76 -4.05 22.73
C LEU A 807 -4.39 -5.44 22.63
N GLU A 808 -3.78 -6.45 23.26
CA GLU A 808 -4.32 -7.81 23.36
C GLU A 808 -5.67 -7.81 24.09
N LEU A 809 -5.79 -7.10 25.22
CA LEU A 809 -7.06 -6.95 25.95
C LEU A 809 -8.10 -6.15 25.15
N LYS A 810 -7.67 -5.16 24.36
CA LYS A 810 -8.57 -4.39 23.49
C LYS A 810 -9.16 -5.25 22.37
N GLN A 811 -8.35 -6.11 21.76
CA GLN A 811 -8.79 -7.04 20.73
C GLN A 811 -9.80 -8.06 21.25
N GLN A 812 -9.55 -8.57 22.46
CA GLN A 812 -10.43 -9.52 23.13
C GLN A 812 -11.73 -8.89 23.69
N GLU A 813 -11.95 -7.59 23.44
CA GLU A 813 -13.05 -6.80 24.01
C GLU A 813 -13.10 -6.80 25.55
N GLU A 814 -11.96 -7.02 26.21
CA GLU A 814 -11.84 -7.12 27.68
C GLU A 814 -11.50 -5.78 28.35
N MET A 815 -11.58 -4.66 27.64
CA MET A 815 -11.31 -3.33 28.22
C MET A 815 -12.29 -2.92 29.32
N ASN A 816 -13.47 -3.52 29.34
CA ASN A 816 -14.52 -3.30 30.34
C ASN A 816 -14.42 -4.31 31.50
N THR A 817 -13.19 -4.58 31.96
CA THR A 817 -12.84 -5.44 33.10
C THR A 817 -11.87 -4.72 34.04
N PRO A 818 -11.69 -5.16 35.29
CA PRO A 818 -10.65 -4.62 36.18
C PRO A 818 -9.24 -4.71 35.58
N GLU A 819 -8.93 -5.82 34.93
CA GLU A 819 -7.65 -6.07 34.25
C GLU A 819 -7.44 -5.11 33.07
N GLY A 820 -8.45 -4.94 32.22
CA GLY A 820 -8.44 -3.99 31.10
C GLY A 820 -8.27 -2.54 31.55
N LEU A 821 -8.96 -2.14 32.62
CA LEU A 821 -8.83 -0.79 33.18
C LEU A 821 -7.42 -0.55 33.76
N ALA A 822 -6.86 -1.52 34.48
CA ALA A 822 -5.51 -1.43 35.01
C ALA A 822 -4.45 -1.35 33.90
N ALA A 823 -4.61 -2.11 32.81
CA ALA A 823 -3.73 -2.05 31.65
C ALA A 823 -3.79 -0.68 30.96
N LEU A 824 -4.98 -0.07 30.84
CA LEU A 824 -5.16 1.28 30.32
C LEU A 824 -4.44 2.32 31.21
N GLN A 825 -4.64 2.27 32.52
CA GLN A 825 -4.01 3.20 33.47
C GLN A 825 -2.48 3.12 33.41
N GLU A 826 -1.91 1.91 33.36
CA GLU A 826 -0.46 1.74 33.27
C GLU A 826 0.10 2.25 31.93
N LEU A 827 -0.59 2.02 30.81
CA LEU A 827 -0.19 2.57 29.52
C LEU A 827 -0.23 4.11 29.51
N ILE A 828 -1.31 4.72 30.03
CA ILE A 828 -1.44 6.18 30.15
C ILE A 828 -0.29 6.77 30.98
N LYS A 829 0.00 6.15 32.12
CA LYS A 829 1.09 6.56 33.02
C LYS A 829 2.45 6.50 32.31
N ILE A 830 2.76 5.42 31.59
CA ILE A 830 4.03 5.30 30.85
C ILE A 830 4.12 6.36 29.75
N LEU A 831 3.07 6.53 28.93
CA LEU A 831 3.03 7.52 27.84
C LEU A 831 3.26 8.97 28.32
N TYR A 832 2.84 9.28 29.54
CA TYR A 832 3.02 10.61 30.13
C TYR A 832 4.37 10.79 30.82
N GLN A 833 4.95 9.73 31.39
CA GLN A 833 6.29 9.77 32.00
C GLN A 833 7.41 9.84 30.97
N VAL A 834 7.18 9.26 29.80
CA VAL A 834 8.09 9.25 28.66
C VAL A 834 8.46 10.68 28.21
N LYS A 835 9.76 10.97 28.18
CA LYS A 835 10.33 12.22 27.65
C LYS A 835 11.30 11.90 26.51
N SER A 836 11.25 12.71 25.45
CA SER A 836 12.16 12.54 24.33
C SER A 836 13.61 12.74 24.77
N ILE A 837 14.46 11.76 24.49
CA ILE A 837 15.90 11.82 24.72
C ILE A 837 16.57 12.32 23.45
N TYR A 838 17.27 13.44 23.54
CA TYR A 838 18.09 13.98 22.45
C TYR A 838 19.57 13.63 22.66
N PRO A 839 20.35 13.42 21.59
CA PRO A 839 21.79 13.20 21.70
C PRO A 839 22.48 14.37 22.42
N VAL A 840 23.53 14.09 23.18
CA VAL A 840 24.32 15.13 23.85
C VAL A 840 25.12 15.89 22.79
N GLY A 841 24.87 17.19 22.67
CA GLY A 841 25.69 18.07 21.86
C GLY A 841 26.92 18.54 22.63
N GLU A 842 28.06 18.64 21.94
CA GLU A 842 29.31 19.12 22.51
C GLU A 842 29.62 20.55 22.04
N LEU A 843 30.03 21.40 22.99
CA LEU A 843 30.64 22.69 22.67
C LEU A 843 32.08 22.45 22.23
N SER A 844 32.41 22.83 21.00
CA SER A 844 33.76 22.72 20.44
C SER A 844 34.25 24.08 19.96
N ASP A 845 35.57 24.28 20.01
CA ASP A 845 36.19 25.47 19.42
C ASP A 845 36.25 25.35 17.88
N CYS A 846 36.40 26.47 17.18
CA CYS A 846 36.50 26.48 15.71
C CYS A 846 37.78 25.81 15.18
N ALA A 847 38.76 25.49 16.03
CA ALA A 847 40.01 24.86 15.63
C ALA A 847 39.92 23.31 15.66
N SER A 848 39.00 22.77 16.46
CA SER A 848 38.76 21.33 16.66
C SER A 848 37.25 21.06 16.72
N PRO A 849 36.52 21.16 15.59
CA PRO A 849 35.08 20.95 15.57
C PRO A 849 34.74 19.54 16.07
N SER A 850 33.82 19.46 17.05
CA SER A 850 33.28 18.19 17.55
C SER A 850 32.49 17.49 16.44
N GLN A 851 32.36 16.17 16.56
CA GLN A 851 31.47 15.37 15.72
C GLN A 851 29.99 15.69 15.98
N THR A 852 29.63 16.26 17.14
CA THR A 852 28.26 16.65 17.51
C THR A 852 28.17 18.11 17.98
N PRO A 853 28.48 19.10 17.13
CA PRO A 853 28.55 20.49 17.56
C PRO A 853 27.17 21.06 17.92
N ILE A 854 27.07 21.77 19.04
CA ILE A 854 25.86 22.54 19.37
C ILE A 854 25.72 23.72 18.39
N LEU A 855 24.66 23.71 17.58
CA LEU A 855 24.33 24.79 16.66
C LEU A 855 23.49 25.87 17.38
N LEU A 856 23.99 27.12 17.38
CA LEU A 856 23.28 28.30 17.88
C LEU A 856 21.97 28.51 17.12
N GLY A 857 20.89 28.88 17.82
CA GLY A 857 19.54 29.05 17.24
C GLY A 857 18.75 27.77 16.96
N ARG A 858 19.32 26.58 17.21
CA ARG A 858 18.69 25.27 16.92
C ARG A 858 18.47 24.37 18.13
N THR A 859 18.98 24.76 19.30
CA THR A 859 18.80 24.02 20.56
C THR A 859 18.29 24.97 21.63
N ASN A 860 17.64 24.46 22.69
CA ASN A 860 17.20 25.29 23.82
C ASN A 860 18.36 26.08 24.46
N LEU A 861 19.57 25.53 24.46
CA LEU A 861 20.81 26.23 24.87
C LEU A 861 21.23 27.30 23.86
N GLY A 862 21.09 27.04 22.55
CA GLY A 862 21.39 28.00 21.49
C GLY A 862 20.36 29.13 21.32
N ASN A 863 19.20 29.05 22.00
CA ASN A 863 18.15 30.07 22.02
C ASN A 863 18.13 30.89 23.31
N GLN A 864 18.98 30.59 24.30
CA GLN A 864 19.21 31.50 25.41
C GLN A 864 20.04 32.67 24.89
N ASN A 865 19.38 33.82 24.70
CA ASN A 865 20.05 35.09 24.41
C ASN A 865 21.21 35.27 25.40
N ALA A 866 22.43 35.32 24.86
CA ALA A 866 23.56 35.92 25.55
C ALA A 866 23.41 37.44 25.62
#